data_AF-A0A0G4FCL3-F1
#
_entry.id   AF-A0A0G4FCL3-F1
#
_cell.length_a   1.000
_cell.length_b   1.000
_cell.length_c   1.000
_cell.angle_alpha   90.00
_cell.angle_beta   90.00
_cell.angle_gamma   90.00
#
_symmetry.space_group_name_H-M   'P 1'
#
loop_
_entity.id
_entity.type
_entity.pdbx_description
1 polymer ?
#
loop_
_entity_poly.entity_id
_entity_poly.type
_entity_poly.pdbx_seq_one_letter_code
_entity_poly.pdbx_strand_id
1 'polypeptide(L)'
;MQAVVQGVLGLFRGASTGNQAQSPGTHPGFKRRRQGDGTDPDEDEMENKQIREDALCAFLQHLELKSQTLVDLASNRDSLGLAWLCTFLVTKMAVPVPLHSLDLSKRLEVPPEKAFLFLNALPLSVEELTLGPHLVGGPALPLLCRFLKRVAAARRREGTEVQLKSFVFSGNPLGQVEAPRVVPLMLKGVEKLSLKGNVLVKAAIKALADGIRTGKAESLRTLNLEETGLQKEDLQTLCEAILKRPLKVESLNLSGNPSLGDQGVETLSRVLSIAHMASLSELRLRESGVGNEGLRLLAEVMTQAEVPCLETLDLGGNPFDNEGAVTMVGALQVECLPLLKNLNLIPRDLPFTDQTISTLFKALSAEECPPLEHVRLALQFWNCENSNMAEGGREWGEVEKEENVRLLGAGKVPSIRTVGVGIEGKLVSAFFEEIANAPESPPMLSTGLVLLRPDQEGIDRMGGATEMNRLESLRSLVLIPRTGATSASVVFAPSMSPFLSALSGAAARLPNLCLLGLPRMGLRDEDLVLLGDAMRAGSLCGLRELQLQGNDGVNERGSLALMSALEEGENSAPLLECLQINGTRLGMEGSRLGTALAAGKLKNLSTLRIGSSHWPTSGMFALAKSVRDGFLTGLKTLDLDDTESGVSVIGREGWADFFRSLTESAKGLPVLEMLDLSGTCAGLEGEGLAATFEQGAVPGLRGVYLKQARFSNQGAKALADVVGRGRLPSGLCELYVGGGFGGGMEGGEDFQKLFVEICQKGLPGRPFPALDFSGRVVRRGLNTLGLGLEAGWAGLRNLSVIVLRNTGIQSLHVFSRSVKKGALRNVAHLDLGENLGIPSFVPLMNAIAECVPGGCAKLATLELSGSRAGVGGKAVARALGSGNLPSLRYVTLAPCCFDTEGMAALGEVFREGRAPPRLRQIPLPHNPFDWEMPNWEGDFPDFDSLLDGIARSEVGIPSVSSIDLSGGLIGPTGMRALGVILGSGKVPELRSVALCRCVIDDEDMRAFAEAFRSRSSPSLENLELSENSMTVEGVRAFLNCVRPKSFPRLLRLRLGGQRQMNAEGSAEVRALVETAKSRGKFPSLSLANLLSV
;
A
#
# COMPACT_ATOMS: atom_id res chain seq x y z
N MET A 1 -41.31 -14.83 30.43
CA MET A 1 -41.99 -14.09 29.32
C MET A 1 -43.26 -13.38 29.76
N GLN A 2 -44.26 -14.07 30.33
CA GLN A 2 -45.53 -13.43 30.68
C GLN A 2 -45.38 -12.28 31.70
N ALA A 3 -44.50 -12.44 32.70
CA ALA A 3 -44.12 -11.38 33.64
C ALA A 3 -43.40 -10.20 32.96
N VAL A 4 -42.52 -10.46 31.99
CA VAL A 4 -41.81 -9.44 31.19
C VAL A 4 -42.80 -8.64 30.34
N VAL A 5 -43.75 -9.32 29.67
CA VAL A 5 -44.80 -8.67 28.87
C VAL A 5 -45.71 -7.82 29.74
N GLN A 6 -46.11 -8.31 30.92
CA GLN A 6 -46.89 -7.53 31.89
C GLN A 6 -46.11 -6.34 32.46
N GLY A 7 -44.80 -6.47 32.70
CA GLY A 7 -43.92 -5.38 33.11
C GLY A 7 -43.82 -4.26 32.06
N VAL A 8 -43.61 -4.64 30.79
CA VAL A 8 -43.58 -3.68 29.67
C VAL A 8 -44.93 -2.97 29.50
N LEU A 9 -46.04 -3.71 29.55
CA LEU A 9 -47.39 -3.13 29.46
C LEU A 9 -47.74 -2.22 30.65
N GLY A 10 -47.23 -2.53 31.84
CA GLY A 10 -47.38 -1.69 33.04
C GLY A 10 -46.66 -0.34 32.91
N LEU A 11 -45.42 -0.34 32.38
CA LEU A 11 -44.65 0.89 32.12
C LEU A 11 -45.33 1.81 31.09
N PHE A 12 -45.97 1.24 30.06
CA PHE A 12 -46.74 2.02 29.08
C PHE A 12 -48.04 2.61 29.65
N ARG A 13 -48.71 1.93 30.59
CA ARG A 13 -49.93 2.44 31.24
C ARG A 13 -49.66 3.61 32.18
N GLY A 14 -48.56 3.56 32.96
CA GLY A 14 -48.16 4.65 33.87
C GLY A 14 -47.75 5.95 33.16
N ALA A 15 -47.34 5.89 31.88
CA ALA A 15 -46.97 7.07 31.11
C ALA A 15 -48.18 7.87 30.56
N SER A 16 -49.41 7.35 30.69
CA SER A 16 -50.63 7.95 30.11
C SER A 16 -51.43 8.83 31.09
N THR A 17 -51.09 8.85 32.39
CA THR A 17 -51.78 9.66 33.39
C THR A 17 -51.03 10.96 33.67
N GLY A 18 -51.06 11.86 32.68
CA GLY A 18 -50.45 13.17 32.75
C GLY A 18 -51.31 14.24 32.09
N ASN A 19 -52.64 14.21 32.34
CA ASN A 19 -53.53 15.32 32.05
C ASN A 19 -54.80 15.19 32.90
N GLN A 20 -54.80 15.79 34.09
CA GLN A 20 -56.02 16.09 34.82
C GLN A 20 -56.40 17.55 34.56
N ALA A 21 -57.52 17.75 33.85
CA ALA A 21 -58.27 18.99 33.91
C ALA A 21 -59.13 18.99 35.18
N GLN A 22 -59.08 20.11 35.90
CA GLN A 22 -59.86 20.38 37.12
C GLN A 22 -61.36 20.54 36.83
N SER A 23 -62.22 20.04 37.71
CA SER A 23 -63.26 20.84 38.40
C SER A 23 -64.09 19.98 39.39
N PRO A 24 -64.72 20.60 40.41
CA PRO A 24 -64.93 19.99 41.72
C PRO A 24 -66.40 19.70 42.07
N GLY A 25 -66.66 18.88 43.10
CA GLY A 25 -67.98 18.88 43.74
C GLY A 25 -68.29 17.73 44.72
N THR A 26 -68.12 18.02 46.01
CA THR A 26 -69.01 17.68 47.15
C THR A 26 -69.23 16.21 47.62
N HIS A 27 -68.63 15.92 48.79
CA HIS A 27 -69.05 15.15 50.00
C HIS A 27 -70.54 14.72 50.20
N PRO A 28 -70.90 13.90 51.24
CA PRO A 28 -70.12 13.03 52.15
C PRO A 28 -70.75 11.64 52.52
N GLY A 29 -69.90 10.71 53.00
CA GLY A 29 -70.12 9.88 54.20
C GLY A 29 -71.11 8.69 54.19
N PHE A 30 -70.62 7.47 54.45
CA PHE A 30 -70.86 6.72 55.70
C PHE A 30 -70.13 5.36 55.71
N LYS A 31 -69.54 5.02 56.86
CA LYS A 31 -68.85 3.77 57.18
C LYS A 31 -69.82 2.57 57.23
N ARG A 32 -69.38 1.38 56.82
CA ARG A 32 -69.47 0.16 57.67
C ARG A 32 -68.51 -0.95 57.24
N ARG A 33 -67.75 -1.41 58.23
CA ARG A 33 -66.81 -2.54 58.23
C ARG A 33 -67.49 -3.87 57.86
N ARG A 34 -66.75 -4.75 57.17
CA ARG A 34 -66.50 -6.13 57.61
C ARG A 34 -65.04 -6.50 57.32
N GLN A 35 -64.38 -6.99 58.37
CA GLN A 35 -63.04 -7.58 58.38
C GLN A 35 -62.99 -8.88 57.57
N GLY A 36 -61.80 -9.20 57.05
CA GLY A 36 -61.47 -10.54 56.61
C GLY A 36 -60.14 -10.62 55.86
N ASP A 37 -59.06 -10.54 56.63
CA ASP A 37 -57.66 -10.86 56.30
C ASP A 37 -56.87 -9.89 55.42
N GLY A 38 -55.72 -9.50 55.96
CA GLY A 38 -54.89 -8.39 55.49
C GLY A 38 -53.63 -8.89 54.82
N THR A 39 -53.49 -8.55 53.55
CA THR A 39 -52.22 -8.07 53.00
C THR A 39 -52.46 -6.64 52.55
N ASP A 40 -51.55 -5.74 52.90
CA ASP A 40 -51.65 -4.33 52.56
C ASP A 40 -51.55 -4.24 51.02
N PRO A 41 -52.57 -3.73 50.30
CA PRO A 41 -52.51 -3.68 48.84
C PRO A 41 -51.31 -2.88 48.33
N ASP A 42 -50.74 -1.99 49.15
CA ASP A 42 -49.53 -1.23 48.84
C ASP A 42 -48.25 -2.08 48.97
N GLU A 43 -48.19 -3.08 49.87
CA GLU A 43 -47.05 -4.00 50.00
C GLU A 43 -47.03 -5.02 48.86
N ASP A 44 -48.19 -5.61 48.52
CA ASP A 44 -48.33 -6.53 47.38
C ASP A 44 -48.04 -5.81 46.04
N GLU A 45 -48.37 -4.53 45.92
CA GLU A 45 -48.10 -3.73 44.72
C GLU A 45 -46.63 -3.29 44.62
N MET A 46 -45.99 -2.96 45.75
CA MET A 46 -44.55 -2.68 45.83
C MET A 46 -43.70 -3.93 45.57
N GLU A 47 -44.08 -5.08 46.11
CA GLU A 47 -43.39 -6.36 45.91
C GLU A 47 -43.55 -6.84 44.47
N ASN A 48 -44.76 -6.73 43.88
CA ASN A 48 -44.98 -7.01 42.46
C ASN A 48 -44.21 -6.05 41.53
N LYS A 49 -43.99 -4.80 41.95
CA LYS A 49 -43.17 -3.84 41.19
C LYS A 49 -41.69 -4.22 41.23
N GLN A 50 -41.17 -4.59 42.41
CA GLN A 50 -39.79 -5.04 42.57
C GLN A 50 -39.51 -6.32 41.76
N ILE A 51 -40.40 -7.31 41.82
CA ILE A 51 -40.29 -8.56 41.05
C ILE A 51 -40.27 -8.29 39.52
N ARG A 52 -41.04 -7.29 39.04
CA ARG A 52 -41.02 -6.89 37.62
C ARG A 52 -39.72 -6.22 37.22
N GLU A 53 -39.18 -5.34 38.05
CA GLU A 53 -37.90 -4.66 37.82
C GLU A 53 -36.74 -5.67 37.83
N ASP A 54 -36.72 -6.60 38.77
CA ASP A 54 -35.72 -7.69 38.86
C ASP A 54 -35.79 -8.63 37.64
N ALA A 55 -37.01 -8.98 37.17
CA ALA A 55 -37.20 -9.79 35.98
C ALA A 55 -36.75 -9.09 34.69
N LEU A 56 -36.93 -7.77 34.59
CA LEU A 56 -36.46 -6.97 33.45
C LEU A 56 -34.93 -6.79 33.49
N CYS A 57 -34.33 -6.66 34.67
CA CYS A 57 -32.87 -6.67 34.86
C CYS A 57 -32.26 -8.03 34.47
N ALA A 58 -32.85 -9.14 34.93
CA ALA A 58 -32.43 -10.49 34.56
C ALA A 58 -32.55 -10.74 33.05
N PHE A 59 -33.61 -10.20 32.40
CA PHE A 59 -33.78 -10.25 30.96
C PHE A 59 -32.67 -9.51 30.20
N LEU A 60 -32.30 -8.30 30.64
CA LEU A 60 -31.19 -7.54 30.05
C LEU A 60 -29.82 -8.24 30.27
N GLN A 61 -29.62 -8.88 31.42
CA GLN A 61 -28.41 -9.65 31.73
C GLN A 61 -28.31 -10.92 30.87
N HIS A 62 -29.42 -11.65 30.67
CA HIS A 62 -29.47 -12.85 29.82
C HIS A 62 -29.27 -12.54 28.33
N LEU A 63 -29.57 -11.32 27.89
CA LEU A 63 -29.30 -10.87 26.52
C LEU A 63 -27.83 -10.49 26.28
N GLU A 64 -26.97 -10.53 27.31
CA GLU A 64 -25.57 -10.09 27.25
C GLU A 64 -25.42 -8.75 26.49
N LEU A 65 -26.25 -7.76 26.85
CA LEU A 65 -26.40 -6.55 26.06
C LEU A 65 -25.05 -5.78 26.00
N LYS A 66 -24.41 -5.80 24.84
CA LYS A 66 -23.22 -5.01 24.50
C LYS A 66 -23.56 -4.10 23.33
N SER A 67 -22.68 -3.14 23.03
CA SER A 67 -22.81 -2.27 21.86
C SER A 67 -23.09 -3.05 20.57
N GLN A 68 -22.35 -4.14 20.31
CA GLN A 68 -22.52 -4.96 19.10
C GLN A 68 -23.90 -5.62 19.07
N THR A 69 -24.37 -6.21 20.18
CA THR A 69 -25.69 -6.83 20.29
C THR A 69 -26.81 -5.83 19.97
N LEU A 70 -26.70 -4.59 20.46
CA LEU A 70 -27.68 -3.54 20.13
C LEU A 70 -27.64 -3.12 18.66
N VAL A 71 -26.45 -3.04 18.06
CA VAL A 71 -26.28 -2.74 16.63
C VAL A 71 -26.88 -3.87 15.78
N ASP A 72 -26.62 -5.12 16.11
CA ASP A 72 -27.14 -6.28 15.38
C ASP A 72 -28.67 -6.32 15.46
N LEU A 73 -29.24 -6.08 16.65
CA LEU A 73 -30.69 -5.98 16.84
C LEU A 73 -31.28 -4.79 16.05
N ALA A 74 -30.60 -3.65 16.01
CA ALA A 74 -31.04 -2.45 15.29
C ALA A 74 -30.88 -2.56 13.77
N SER A 75 -30.00 -3.43 13.29
CA SER A 75 -29.70 -3.62 11.86
C SER A 75 -30.77 -4.40 11.13
N ASN A 76 -31.49 -5.29 11.82
CA ASN A 76 -32.53 -6.13 11.24
C ASN A 76 -33.94 -5.57 11.55
N ARG A 77 -34.79 -5.58 10.52
CA ARG A 77 -36.17 -5.06 10.58
C ARG A 77 -37.03 -5.74 11.64
N ASP A 78 -36.85 -7.04 11.86
CA ASP A 78 -37.70 -7.84 12.75
C ASP A 78 -37.29 -7.69 14.23
N SER A 79 -36.04 -7.30 14.48
CA SER A 79 -35.47 -7.10 15.82
C SER A 79 -35.31 -5.64 16.24
N LEU A 80 -35.56 -4.66 15.36
CA LEU A 80 -35.46 -3.24 15.70
C LEU A 80 -36.36 -2.85 16.89
N GLY A 81 -37.56 -3.43 16.98
CA GLY A 81 -38.46 -3.18 18.12
C GLY A 81 -37.85 -3.65 19.45
N LEU A 82 -37.09 -4.76 19.41
CA LEU A 82 -36.34 -5.27 20.55
C LEU A 82 -35.13 -4.37 20.87
N ALA A 83 -34.39 -3.88 19.86
CA ALA A 83 -33.31 -2.90 20.05
C ALA A 83 -33.80 -1.61 20.74
N TRP A 84 -34.95 -1.10 20.28
CA TRP A 84 -35.61 0.06 20.86
C TRP A 84 -36.10 -0.22 22.29
N LEU A 85 -36.69 -1.39 22.54
CA LEU A 85 -37.15 -1.78 23.87
C LEU A 85 -35.97 -1.92 24.84
N CYS A 86 -34.88 -2.53 24.42
CA CYS A 86 -33.66 -2.66 25.23
C CYS A 86 -33.08 -1.28 25.58
N THR A 87 -32.98 -0.37 24.60
CA THR A 87 -32.52 1.01 24.87
C THR A 87 -33.47 1.80 25.77
N PHE A 88 -34.79 1.62 25.62
CA PHE A 88 -35.80 2.20 26.50
C PHE A 88 -35.71 1.66 27.94
N LEU A 89 -35.51 0.36 28.11
CA LEU A 89 -35.37 -0.27 29.42
C LEU A 89 -34.07 0.15 30.11
N VAL A 90 -32.95 0.22 29.37
CA VAL A 90 -31.66 0.73 29.89
C VAL A 90 -31.80 2.17 30.36
N THR A 91 -32.49 3.03 29.59
CA THR A 91 -32.70 4.44 29.97
C THR A 91 -33.68 4.64 31.12
N LYS A 92 -34.72 3.80 31.26
CA LYS A 92 -35.76 3.95 32.28
C LYS A 92 -35.46 3.28 33.60
N MET A 93 -34.77 2.13 33.58
CA MET A 93 -34.45 1.35 34.77
C MET A 93 -33.04 1.63 35.32
N ALA A 94 -32.30 2.55 34.70
CA ALA A 94 -30.93 2.93 35.08
C ALA A 94 -29.97 1.72 35.21
N VAL A 95 -30.18 0.68 34.39
CA VAL A 95 -29.35 -0.52 34.42
C VAL A 95 -27.98 -0.19 33.83
N PRO A 96 -26.87 -0.42 34.55
CA PRO A 96 -25.54 -0.17 34.04
C PRO A 96 -25.22 -1.18 32.94
N VAL A 97 -25.22 -0.71 31.69
CA VAL A 97 -24.84 -1.48 30.51
C VAL A 97 -23.67 -0.76 29.81
N PRO A 98 -22.56 -1.45 29.49
CA PRO A 98 -21.38 -0.84 28.89
C PRO A 98 -21.62 -0.54 27.41
N LEU A 99 -22.21 0.63 27.12
CA LEU A 99 -22.48 1.12 25.77
C LEU A 99 -21.54 2.27 25.42
N HIS A 100 -20.25 1.97 25.26
CA HIS A 100 -19.24 3.02 25.02
C HIS A 100 -19.21 3.51 23.57
N SER A 101 -19.17 2.61 22.58
CA SER A 101 -19.13 2.95 21.15
C SER A 101 -20.27 2.25 20.40
N LEU A 102 -20.93 2.94 19.48
CA LEU A 102 -22.02 2.40 18.67
C LEU A 102 -21.71 2.64 17.18
N ASP A 103 -21.48 1.55 16.44
CA ASP A 103 -21.16 1.63 15.01
C ASP A 103 -22.38 1.38 14.12
N LEU A 104 -22.90 2.45 13.50
CA LEU A 104 -24.00 2.42 12.53
C LEU A 104 -23.51 2.82 11.13
N SER A 105 -22.27 2.49 10.78
CA SER A 105 -21.70 2.67 9.44
C SER A 105 -22.38 1.78 8.40
N LYS A 106 -22.67 0.52 8.76
CA LYS A 106 -23.32 -0.47 7.90
C LYS A 106 -24.78 -0.11 7.64
N ARG A 107 -25.26 -0.38 6.42
CA ARG A 107 -26.62 -0.05 6.01
C ARG A 107 -27.63 -0.87 6.82
N LEU A 108 -28.51 -0.17 7.55
CA LEU A 108 -29.64 -0.80 8.24
C LEU A 108 -30.72 -1.25 7.24
N GLU A 109 -31.36 -2.39 7.47
CA GLU A 109 -32.50 -2.87 6.65
C GLU A 109 -33.81 -2.11 6.91
N VAL A 110 -33.72 -0.98 7.60
CA VAL A 110 -34.87 -0.17 8.02
C VAL A 110 -34.81 1.25 7.43
N PRO A 111 -35.98 1.87 7.15
CA PRO A 111 -36.04 3.27 6.73
C PRO A 111 -35.42 4.21 7.78
N PRO A 112 -34.86 5.36 7.37
CA PRO A 112 -34.26 6.33 8.29
C PRO A 112 -35.18 6.75 9.44
N GLU A 113 -36.49 6.89 9.20
CA GLU A 113 -37.47 7.26 10.23
C GLU A 113 -37.45 6.28 11.40
N LYS A 114 -37.33 4.99 11.11
CA LYS A 114 -37.28 3.92 12.12
C LYS A 114 -35.91 3.84 12.78
N ALA A 115 -34.82 4.01 12.02
CA ALA A 115 -33.48 4.08 12.59
C ALA A 115 -33.33 5.26 13.57
N PHE A 116 -33.94 6.41 13.26
CA PHE A 116 -33.93 7.56 14.16
C PHE A 116 -34.86 7.42 15.37
N LEU A 117 -35.86 6.53 15.37
CA LEU A 117 -36.57 6.18 16.61
C LEU A 117 -35.62 5.49 17.61
N PHE A 118 -34.76 4.61 17.11
CA PHE A 118 -33.72 3.96 17.89
C PHE A 118 -32.61 4.94 18.34
N LEU A 119 -32.05 5.75 17.43
CA LEU A 119 -31.04 6.76 17.79
C LEU A 119 -31.56 7.76 18.84
N ASN A 120 -32.84 8.13 18.75
CA ASN A 120 -33.47 8.96 19.78
C ASN A 120 -33.72 8.20 21.09
N ALA A 121 -33.81 6.88 21.10
CA ALA A 121 -33.92 6.11 22.35
C ALA A 121 -32.57 5.87 23.03
N LEU A 122 -31.45 6.18 22.37
CA LEU A 122 -30.11 5.92 22.93
C LEU A 122 -29.89 6.61 24.28
N PRO A 123 -29.32 5.90 25.27
CA PRO A 123 -28.92 6.50 26.53
C PRO A 123 -27.84 7.55 26.32
N LEU A 124 -27.86 8.59 27.15
CA LEU A 124 -26.87 9.66 27.11
C LEU A 124 -25.47 9.22 27.56
N SER A 125 -25.32 7.96 27.98
CA SER A 125 -24.06 7.30 28.33
C SER A 125 -23.21 6.86 27.12
N VAL A 126 -23.75 6.90 25.90
CA VAL A 126 -22.97 6.54 24.70
C VAL A 126 -21.89 7.58 24.45
N GLU A 127 -20.62 7.17 24.37
CA GLU A 127 -19.46 8.06 24.23
C GLU A 127 -19.05 8.28 22.76
N GLU A 128 -19.14 7.24 21.92
CA GLU A 128 -18.75 7.29 20.51
C GLU A 128 -19.88 6.80 19.58
N LEU A 129 -20.11 7.54 18.49
CA LEU A 129 -21.09 7.20 17.48
C LEU A 129 -20.47 7.23 16.08
N THR A 130 -20.52 6.10 15.37
CA THR A 130 -20.12 6.01 13.96
C THR A 130 -21.34 6.07 13.05
N LEU A 131 -21.32 6.98 12.07
CA LEU A 131 -22.43 7.22 11.15
C LEU A 131 -22.05 6.92 9.69
N GLY A 132 -22.86 6.08 9.03
CA GLY A 132 -22.78 5.83 7.60
C GLY A 132 -23.60 6.82 6.75
N PRO A 133 -23.45 6.80 5.41
CA PRO A 133 -24.09 7.78 4.50
C PRO A 133 -25.62 7.75 4.55
N HIS A 134 -26.18 6.57 4.80
CA HIS A 134 -27.61 6.33 4.89
C HIS A 134 -28.30 7.04 6.08
N LEU A 135 -27.54 7.46 7.10
CA LEU A 135 -28.05 8.22 8.26
C LEU A 135 -27.77 9.72 8.18
N VAL A 136 -26.99 10.16 7.19
CA VAL A 136 -26.53 11.56 7.09
C VAL A 136 -27.16 12.28 5.90
N GLY A 137 -27.32 11.59 4.76
CA GLY A 137 -27.85 12.18 3.52
C GLY A 137 -29.35 11.95 3.29
N GLY A 138 -29.91 12.67 2.31
CA GLY A 138 -31.28 12.44 1.82
C GLY A 138 -32.38 12.61 2.90
N PRO A 139 -33.38 11.71 2.98
CA PRO A 139 -34.45 11.77 3.97
C PRO A 139 -33.99 11.68 5.43
N ALA A 140 -32.78 11.18 5.68
CA ALA A 140 -32.20 11.06 7.02
C ALA A 140 -31.69 12.41 7.57
N LEU A 141 -31.29 13.34 6.70
CA LEU A 141 -30.65 14.59 7.10
C LEU A 141 -31.49 15.45 8.08
N PRO A 142 -32.81 15.67 7.87
CA PRO A 142 -33.63 16.40 8.84
C PRO A 142 -33.73 15.70 10.19
N LEU A 143 -33.76 14.36 10.20
CA LEU A 143 -33.83 13.54 11.41
C LEU A 143 -32.52 13.60 12.19
N LEU A 144 -31.38 13.54 11.51
CA LEU A 144 -30.06 13.73 12.11
C LEU A 144 -29.93 15.11 12.74
N CYS A 145 -30.33 16.17 12.03
CA CYS A 145 -30.33 17.52 12.60
C CYS A 145 -31.21 17.62 13.85
N ARG A 146 -32.36 16.92 13.89
CA ARG A 146 -33.25 16.90 15.07
C ARG A 146 -32.59 16.17 16.24
N PHE A 147 -31.96 15.03 15.98
CA PHE A 147 -31.20 14.28 16.98
C PHE A 147 -30.06 15.13 17.56
N LEU A 148 -29.22 15.74 16.71
CA LEU A 148 -28.11 16.57 17.16
C LEU A 148 -28.58 17.82 17.94
N LYS A 149 -29.69 18.45 17.53
CA LYS A 149 -30.31 19.55 18.31
C LYS A 149 -30.75 19.10 19.69
N ARG A 150 -31.28 17.88 19.82
CA ARG A 150 -31.64 17.29 21.11
C ARG A 150 -30.42 17.06 21.99
N VAL A 151 -29.36 16.46 21.43
CA VAL A 151 -28.08 16.25 22.14
C VAL A 151 -27.53 17.59 22.63
N ALA A 152 -27.50 18.60 21.75
CA ALA A 152 -27.06 19.94 22.10
C ALA A 152 -27.94 20.64 23.17
N ALA A 153 -29.24 20.33 23.22
CA ALA A 153 -30.15 20.83 24.26
C ALA A 153 -29.97 20.09 25.60
N ALA A 154 -29.71 18.79 25.57
CA ALA A 154 -29.42 18.00 26.76
C ALA A 154 -28.13 18.49 27.46
N ARG A 155 -27.09 18.81 26.68
CA ARG A 155 -25.83 19.43 27.17
C ARG A 155 -26.00 20.79 27.87
N ARG A 156 -27.17 21.44 27.77
CA ARG A 156 -27.46 22.73 28.43
C ARG A 156 -28.22 22.59 29.76
N ARG A 157 -28.76 21.41 30.08
CA ARG A 157 -29.56 21.20 31.28
C ARG A 157 -28.63 20.85 32.44
N GLU A 158 -28.66 21.65 33.50
CA GLU A 158 -27.95 21.34 34.75
C GLU A 158 -28.44 20.00 35.32
N GLY A 159 -27.50 19.13 35.71
CA GLY A 159 -27.78 17.79 36.22
C GLY A 159 -27.96 16.68 35.17
N THR A 160 -27.84 16.96 33.87
CA THR A 160 -27.86 15.92 32.82
C THR A 160 -26.47 15.70 32.23
N GLU A 161 -25.81 14.59 32.58
CA GLU A 161 -24.51 14.23 32.03
C GLU A 161 -24.67 13.58 30.65
N VAL A 162 -24.20 14.26 29.59
CA VAL A 162 -24.19 13.72 28.22
C VAL A 162 -22.77 13.29 27.90
N GLN A 163 -22.55 11.99 27.77
CA GLN A 163 -21.23 11.39 27.56
C GLN A 163 -20.81 11.29 26.10
N LEU A 164 -21.70 11.55 25.14
CA LEU A 164 -21.35 11.53 23.71
C LEU A 164 -20.24 12.55 23.47
N LYS A 165 -19.06 12.09 23.08
CA LYS A 165 -17.84 12.91 22.97
C LYS A 165 -17.11 12.65 21.65
N SER A 166 -17.38 11.53 20.99
CA SER A 166 -16.70 11.11 19.76
C SER A 166 -17.70 10.91 18.61
N PHE A 167 -17.39 11.47 17.45
CA PHE A 167 -18.09 11.20 16.20
C PHE A 167 -17.12 10.66 15.14
N VAL A 168 -17.52 9.56 14.51
CA VAL A 168 -16.81 8.95 13.38
C VAL A 168 -17.75 8.90 12.18
N PHE A 169 -17.26 9.29 11.01
CA PHE A 169 -18.02 9.20 9.77
C PHE A 169 -17.38 8.19 8.82
N SER A 170 -18.21 7.42 8.12
CA SER A 170 -17.75 6.45 7.11
C SER A 170 -18.51 6.63 5.80
N GLY A 171 -17.83 6.45 4.66
CA GLY A 171 -18.46 6.36 3.34
C GLY A 171 -18.79 7.70 2.66
N ASN A 172 -18.03 8.75 2.93
CA ASN A 172 -18.20 10.12 2.38
C ASN A 172 -19.59 10.75 2.65
N PRO A 173 -20.10 10.74 3.90
CA PRO A 173 -21.47 11.16 4.18
C PRO A 173 -21.67 12.69 4.18
N LEU A 174 -20.58 13.47 4.30
CA LEU A 174 -20.64 14.93 4.42
C LEU A 174 -20.46 15.62 3.05
N GLY A 175 -21.54 15.60 2.26
CA GLY A 175 -21.62 16.30 0.98
C GLY A 175 -21.85 17.81 1.09
N GLN A 176 -22.10 18.46 -0.05
CA GLN A 176 -22.27 19.91 -0.15
C GLN A 176 -23.49 20.44 0.63
N VAL A 177 -24.53 19.61 0.80
CA VAL A 177 -25.78 19.99 1.47
C VAL A 177 -25.77 19.58 2.95
N GLU A 178 -25.21 18.41 3.24
CA GLU A 178 -25.18 17.80 4.57
C GLU A 178 -24.24 18.58 5.50
N ALA A 179 -23.03 18.89 5.01
CA ALA A 179 -21.98 19.48 5.84
C ALA A 179 -22.37 20.79 6.53
N PRO A 180 -22.92 21.82 5.85
CA PRO A 180 -23.30 23.08 6.51
C PRO A 180 -24.40 22.92 7.57
N ARG A 181 -25.17 21.82 7.52
CA ARG A 181 -26.29 21.58 8.44
C ARG A 181 -25.91 20.70 9.62
N VAL A 182 -25.04 19.71 9.39
CA VAL A 182 -24.65 18.70 10.39
C VAL A 182 -23.48 19.20 11.23
N VAL A 183 -22.40 19.68 10.59
CA VAL A 183 -21.15 20.05 11.27
C VAL A 183 -21.37 21.08 12.39
N PRO A 184 -22.13 22.19 12.19
CA PRO A 184 -22.31 23.20 13.23
C PRO A 184 -23.17 22.76 14.42
N LEU A 185 -23.97 21.70 14.28
CA LEU A 185 -24.77 21.13 15.37
C LEU A 185 -23.98 20.09 16.15
N MET A 186 -23.12 19.36 15.45
CA MET A 186 -22.31 18.28 16.00
C MET A 186 -21.16 18.80 16.87
N LEU A 187 -20.38 19.78 16.37
CA LEU A 187 -19.11 20.19 16.99
C LEU A 187 -19.22 20.59 18.48
N LYS A 188 -20.36 21.13 18.90
CA LYS A 188 -20.53 21.71 20.23
C LYS A 188 -20.43 20.64 21.33
N GLY A 189 -19.31 20.51 22.02
CA GLY A 189 -19.12 19.55 23.11
C GLY A 189 -18.59 18.19 22.66
N VAL A 190 -17.97 18.13 21.48
CA VAL A 190 -17.27 16.95 20.94
C VAL A 190 -15.79 17.07 21.28
N GLU A 191 -15.22 16.01 21.83
CA GLU A 191 -13.80 15.90 22.16
C GLU A 191 -13.03 15.22 21.01
N LYS A 192 -13.63 14.26 20.30
CA LYS A 192 -12.99 13.53 19.19
C LYS A 192 -13.83 13.61 17.91
N LEU A 193 -13.24 14.10 16.84
CA LEU A 193 -13.83 14.10 15.50
C LEU A 193 -12.92 13.35 14.55
N SER A 194 -13.43 12.23 14.00
CA SER A 194 -12.75 11.48 12.95
C SER A 194 -13.52 11.56 11.63
N LEU A 195 -12.87 12.16 10.63
CA LEU A 195 -13.31 12.20 9.24
C LEU A 195 -12.46 11.31 8.34
N LYS A 196 -11.67 10.40 8.92
CA LYS A 196 -10.72 9.53 8.22
C LYS A 196 -11.33 8.85 6.99
N GLY A 197 -10.62 8.87 5.86
CA GLY A 197 -11.00 8.21 4.62
C GLY A 197 -12.23 8.81 3.94
N ASN A 198 -12.68 10.00 4.36
CA ASN A 198 -13.77 10.72 3.71
C ASN A 198 -13.23 11.94 2.97
N VAL A 199 -13.39 11.97 1.64
CA VAL A 199 -13.06 13.12 0.79
C VAL A 199 -13.92 14.31 1.20
N LEU A 200 -13.28 15.35 1.73
CA LEU A 200 -13.98 16.55 2.21
C LEU A 200 -14.20 17.53 1.08
N VAL A 201 -15.47 17.86 0.82
CA VAL A 201 -15.82 18.95 -0.10
C VAL A 201 -15.58 20.31 0.55
N LYS A 202 -15.36 21.37 -0.25
CA LYS A 202 -15.13 22.74 0.24
C LYS A 202 -16.17 23.24 1.25
N ALA A 203 -17.43 22.82 1.10
CA ALA A 203 -18.50 23.16 2.04
C ALA A 203 -18.28 22.57 3.44
N ALA A 204 -17.70 21.37 3.54
CA ALA A 204 -17.35 20.72 4.80
C ALA A 204 -16.20 21.42 5.50
N ILE A 205 -15.14 21.76 4.75
CA ILE A 205 -14.01 22.55 5.25
C ILE A 205 -14.49 23.90 5.79
N LYS A 206 -15.30 24.61 5.01
CA LYS A 206 -15.88 25.89 5.44
C LYS A 206 -16.73 25.74 6.69
N ALA A 207 -17.59 24.73 6.77
CA ALA A 207 -18.44 24.49 7.94
C ALA A 207 -17.61 24.16 9.20
N LEU A 208 -16.51 23.42 9.07
CA LEU A 208 -15.57 23.14 10.15
C LEU A 208 -14.86 24.43 10.61
N ALA A 209 -14.34 25.21 9.66
CA ALA A 209 -13.72 26.51 9.92
C ALA A 209 -14.69 27.50 10.59
N ASP A 210 -15.95 27.55 10.15
CA ASP A 210 -17.00 28.36 10.76
C ASP A 210 -17.31 27.88 12.19
N GLY A 211 -17.31 26.57 12.42
CA GLY A 211 -17.45 25.97 13.74
C GLY A 211 -16.34 26.37 14.71
N ILE A 212 -15.09 26.40 14.23
CA ILE A 212 -13.92 26.86 14.99
C ILE A 212 -14.06 28.36 15.31
N ARG A 213 -14.32 29.20 14.31
CA ARG A 213 -14.47 30.66 14.47
C ARG A 213 -15.59 31.03 15.45
N THR A 214 -16.66 30.25 15.48
CA THR A 214 -17.80 30.46 16.39
C THR A 214 -17.62 29.82 17.77
N GLY A 215 -16.47 29.20 18.04
CA GLY A 215 -16.16 28.58 19.34
C GLY A 215 -16.86 27.25 19.60
N LYS A 216 -17.55 26.69 18.60
CA LYS A 216 -18.26 25.42 18.75
C LYS A 216 -17.32 24.24 18.90
N ALA A 217 -16.06 24.36 18.46
CA ALA A 217 -15.04 23.32 18.54
C ALA A 217 -14.12 23.44 19.78
N GLU A 218 -14.47 24.22 20.80
CA GLU A 218 -13.61 24.48 21.97
C GLU A 218 -13.32 23.23 22.83
N SER A 219 -14.20 22.24 22.79
CA SER A 219 -14.04 20.96 23.49
C SER A 219 -13.15 19.97 22.74
N LEU A 220 -12.78 20.26 21.48
CA LEU A 220 -12.08 19.32 20.62
C LEU A 220 -10.66 19.07 21.13
N ARG A 221 -10.33 17.79 21.32
CA ARG A 221 -9.01 17.24 21.72
C ARG A 221 -8.37 16.43 20.61
N THR A 222 -9.17 15.70 19.82
CA THR A 222 -8.66 14.90 18.69
C THR A 222 -9.36 15.31 17.40
N LEU A 223 -8.57 15.70 16.40
CA LEU A 223 -9.02 15.99 15.05
C LEU A 223 -8.29 15.08 14.07
N ASN A 224 -9.00 14.07 13.55
CA ASN A 224 -8.46 13.15 12.56
C ASN A 224 -9.02 13.45 11.16
N LEU A 225 -8.15 13.94 10.29
CA LEU A 225 -8.40 14.29 8.89
C LEU A 225 -7.54 13.43 7.93
N GLU A 226 -7.18 12.22 8.35
CA GLU A 226 -6.39 11.28 7.56
C GLU A 226 -7.12 10.87 6.27
N GLU A 227 -6.41 10.86 5.14
CA GLU A 227 -6.96 10.45 3.83
C GLU A 227 -8.26 11.19 3.45
N THR A 228 -8.34 12.50 3.75
CA THR A 228 -9.52 13.32 3.46
C THR A 228 -9.44 14.09 2.15
N GLY A 229 -8.33 13.95 1.41
CA GLY A 229 -8.08 14.68 0.17
C GLY A 229 -7.83 16.17 0.37
N LEU A 230 -7.40 16.59 1.57
CA LEU A 230 -7.12 18.00 1.89
C LEU A 230 -6.04 18.57 0.97
N GLN A 231 -6.29 19.78 0.48
CA GLN A 231 -5.34 20.60 -0.25
C GLN A 231 -4.87 21.78 0.61
N LYS A 232 -3.82 22.48 0.17
CA LYS A 232 -3.27 23.63 0.90
C LYS A 232 -4.31 24.72 1.18
N GLU A 233 -5.21 25.01 0.23
CA GLU A 233 -6.23 26.06 0.38
C GLU A 233 -7.27 25.69 1.45
N ASP A 234 -7.54 24.40 1.59
CA ASP A 234 -8.46 23.88 2.61
C ASP A 234 -7.83 23.99 3.99
N LEU A 235 -6.56 23.60 4.13
CA LEU A 235 -5.81 23.75 5.38
C LEU A 235 -5.65 25.23 5.76
N GLN A 236 -5.40 26.11 4.79
CA GLN A 236 -5.35 27.55 5.01
C GLN A 236 -6.66 28.09 5.59
N THR A 237 -7.80 27.64 5.07
CA THR A 237 -9.12 28.03 5.58
C THR A 237 -9.31 27.61 7.04
N LEU A 238 -8.78 26.44 7.44
CA LEU A 238 -8.81 25.96 8.82
C LEU A 238 -7.83 26.73 9.72
N CYS A 239 -6.60 26.95 9.27
CA CYS A 239 -5.59 27.71 10.01
C CYS A 239 -6.04 29.16 10.25
N GLU A 240 -6.63 29.83 9.25
CA GLU A 240 -7.21 31.17 9.43
C GLU A 240 -8.35 31.22 10.45
N ALA A 241 -9.10 30.11 10.60
CA ALA A 241 -10.09 29.98 11.65
C ALA A 241 -9.47 29.82 13.04
N ILE A 242 -8.40 29.04 13.14
CA ILE A 242 -7.65 28.77 14.38
C ILE A 242 -6.92 30.03 14.86
N LEU A 243 -6.34 30.82 13.95
CA LEU A 243 -5.75 32.12 14.27
C LEU A 243 -6.75 33.09 14.93
N LYS A 244 -8.03 32.98 14.57
CA LYS A 244 -9.09 33.80 15.19
C LYS A 244 -9.59 33.21 16.50
N ARG A 245 -9.53 31.89 16.66
CA ARG A 245 -10.00 31.20 17.86
C ARG A 245 -9.13 29.98 18.13
N PRO A 246 -8.27 30.02 19.16
CA PRO A 246 -7.33 28.95 19.45
C PRO A 246 -8.05 27.66 19.84
N LEU A 247 -7.43 26.53 19.53
CA LEU A 247 -7.95 25.19 19.82
C LEU A 247 -7.10 24.50 20.88
N LYS A 248 -7.74 23.68 21.71
CA LYS A 248 -7.07 22.83 22.71
C LYS A 248 -6.89 21.40 22.20
N VAL A 249 -6.57 21.27 20.91
CA VAL A 249 -6.37 19.97 20.28
C VAL A 249 -5.07 19.37 20.81
N GLU A 250 -5.17 18.14 21.29
CA GLU A 250 -4.06 17.30 21.76
C GLU A 250 -3.51 16.45 20.61
N SER A 251 -4.37 15.91 19.73
CA SER A 251 -3.97 15.08 18.58
C SER A 251 -4.53 15.62 17.27
N LEU A 252 -3.63 16.00 16.36
CA LEU A 252 -3.93 16.45 15.00
C LEU A 252 -3.33 15.46 13.98
N ASN A 253 -4.19 14.76 13.25
CA ASN A 253 -3.77 13.83 12.20
C ASN A 253 -4.18 14.35 10.82
N LEU A 254 -3.19 14.70 10.01
CA LEU A 254 -3.31 15.18 8.63
C LEU A 254 -2.74 14.18 7.61
N SER A 255 -2.44 12.96 8.03
CA SER A 255 -1.74 11.95 7.23
C SER A 255 -2.51 11.53 5.95
N GLY A 256 -1.80 11.03 4.94
CA GLY A 256 -2.43 10.53 3.70
C GLY A 256 -3.08 11.63 2.85
N ASN A 257 -2.64 12.89 3.01
CA ASN A 257 -3.06 14.03 2.18
C ASN A 257 -1.87 14.55 1.37
N PRO A 258 -1.44 13.86 0.28
CA PRO A 258 -0.20 14.17 -0.43
C PRO A 258 -0.20 15.53 -1.15
N SER A 259 -1.37 16.18 -1.28
CA SER A 259 -1.52 17.51 -1.89
C SER A 259 -1.28 18.67 -0.94
N LEU A 260 -0.97 18.42 0.35
CA LEU A 260 -0.58 19.47 1.29
C LEU A 260 0.81 20.02 0.93
N GLY A 261 1.80 19.14 0.82
CA GLY A 261 3.18 19.51 0.48
C GLY A 261 3.81 20.50 1.47
N ASP A 262 4.95 21.08 1.08
CA ASP A 262 5.65 22.10 1.88
C ASP A 262 4.80 23.34 2.15
N GLN A 263 3.97 23.74 1.19
CA GLN A 263 3.06 24.90 1.33
C GLN A 263 1.96 24.67 2.37
N GLY A 264 1.49 23.44 2.51
CA GLY A 264 0.56 23.07 3.59
C GLY A 264 1.23 23.21 4.96
N VAL A 265 2.49 22.80 5.07
CA VAL A 265 3.29 22.94 6.30
C VAL A 265 3.59 24.41 6.62
N GLU A 266 3.91 25.24 5.62
CA GLU A 266 4.04 26.69 5.78
C GLU A 266 2.77 27.34 6.35
N THR A 267 1.61 26.83 5.95
CA THR A 267 0.33 27.30 6.48
C THR A 267 0.12 26.84 7.92
N LEU A 268 0.52 25.60 8.23
CA LEU A 268 0.40 25.00 9.55
C LEU A 268 1.35 25.63 10.57
N SER A 269 2.58 25.98 10.17
CA SER A 269 3.58 26.60 11.06
C SER A 269 3.09 27.89 11.69
N ARG A 270 2.18 28.62 11.03
CA ARG A 270 1.55 29.85 11.54
C ARG A 270 0.63 29.63 12.74
N VAL A 271 0.13 28.41 12.93
CA VAL A 271 -0.80 28.05 14.04
C VAL A 271 -0.20 27.07 15.03
N LEU A 272 0.95 26.46 14.72
CA LEU A 272 1.72 25.64 15.65
C LEU A 272 2.47 26.53 16.64
N SER A 273 1.71 27.12 17.57
CA SER A 273 2.24 28.01 18.60
C SER A 273 1.51 27.82 19.93
N ILE A 274 2.14 28.21 21.03
CA ILE A 274 1.53 28.16 22.36
C ILE A 274 0.23 28.96 22.38
N ALA A 275 0.19 30.08 21.66
CA ALA A 275 -1.00 30.93 21.56
C ALA A 275 -2.23 30.24 20.92
N HIS A 276 -2.02 29.25 20.05
CA HIS A 276 -3.08 28.70 19.19
C HIS A 276 -3.36 27.20 19.40
N MET A 277 -2.35 26.44 19.82
CA MET A 277 -2.39 24.99 20.02
C MET A 277 -1.57 24.53 21.24
N ALA A 278 -1.74 25.19 22.40
CA ALA A 278 -0.96 24.92 23.62
C ALA A 278 -0.97 23.46 24.11
N SER A 279 -2.01 22.69 23.77
CA SER A 279 -2.19 21.31 24.27
C SER A 279 -1.73 20.24 23.27
N LEU A 280 -1.15 20.62 22.13
CA LEU A 280 -0.80 19.67 21.07
C LEU A 280 0.30 18.72 21.55
N SER A 281 -0.05 17.45 21.72
CA SER A 281 0.85 16.36 22.08
C SER A 281 1.15 15.42 20.92
N GLU A 282 0.33 15.42 19.88
CA GLU A 282 0.52 14.55 18.73
C GLU A 282 0.25 15.27 17.41
N LEU A 283 1.27 15.29 16.55
CA LEU A 283 1.21 15.80 15.18
C LEU A 283 1.58 14.68 14.21
N ARG A 284 0.64 14.27 13.37
CA ARG A 284 0.87 13.27 12.31
C ARG A 284 0.68 13.87 10.92
N LEU A 285 1.74 13.80 10.13
CA LEU A 285 1.86 14.28 8.75
C LEU A 285 2.38 13.18 7.81
N ARG A 286 2.17 11.90 8.16
CA ARG A 286 2.63 10.77 7.36
C ARG A 286 2.06 10.83 5.94
N GLU A 287 2.87 10.59 4.92
CA GLU A 287 2.44 10.59 3.51
C GLU A 287 1.67 11.86 3.05
N SER A 288 2.02 13.02 3.62
CA SER A 288 1.38 14.31 3.34
C SER A 288 2.11 15.15 2.26
N GLY A 289 3.15 14.57 1.64
CA GLY A 289 3.91 15.22 0.56
C GLY A 289 4.97 16.21 1.05
N VAL A 290 5.36 16.16 2.33
CA VAL A 290 6.32 17.09 2.93
C VAL A 290 7.75 16.83 2.42
N GLY A 291 8.39 17.82 1.81
CA GLY A 291 9.78 17.80 1.36
C GLY A 291 10.73 18.49 2.36
N ASN A 292 11.97 18.76 1.90
CA ASN A 292 13.02 19.36 2.74
C ASN A 292 12.62 20.73 3.31
N GLU A 293 11.94 21.54 2.49
CA GLU A 293 11.53 22.89 2.89
C GLU A 293 10.44 22.87 3.97
N GLY A 294 9.49 21.93 3.90
CA GLY A 294 8.51 21.72 4.95
C GLY A 294 9.15 21.26 6.26
N LEU A 295 10.14 20.37 6.20
CA LEU A 295 10.91 19.97 7.38
C LEU A 295 11.67 21.16 8.00
N ARG A 296 12.28 22.02 7.18
CA ARG A 296 12.93 23.25 7.64
C ARG A 296 11.98 24.15 8.42
N LEU A 297 10.78 24.39 7.90
CA LEU A 297 9.77 25.24 8.55
C LEU A 297 9.26 24.62 9.87
N LEU A 298 9.10 23.30 9.94
CA LEU A 298 8.75 22.62 11.19
C LEU A 298 9.88 22.71 12.22
N ALA A 299 11.13 22.48 11.79
CA ALA A 299 12.30 22.62 12.65
C ALA A 299 12.39 24.04 13.23
N GLU A 300 12.15 25.08 12.43
CA GLU A 300 12.13 26.47 12.89
C GLU A 300 11.09 26.70 14.00
N VAL A 301 9.85 26.22 13.82
CA VAL A 301 8.81 26.32 14.85
C VAL A 301 9.23 25.60 16.13
N MET A 302 9.82 24.41 16.01
CA MET A 302 10.26 23.62 17.16
C MET A 302 11.43 24.27 17.90
N THR A 303 12.41 24.82 17.19
CA THR A 303 13.55 25.55 17.79
C THR A 303 13.13 26.79 18.56
N GLN A 304 11.95 27.35 18.27
CA GLN A 304 11.35 28.46 19.01
C GLN A 304 10.59 28.00 20.27
N ALA A 305 10.58 26.70 20.58
CA ALA A 305 9.86 26.08 21.70
C ALA A 305 8.34 26.36 21.70
N GLU A 306 7.76 26.55 20.52
CA GLU A 306 6.35 26.92 20.33
C GLU A 306 5.37 25.74 20.47
N VAL A 307 5.88 24.51 20.59
CA VAL A 307 5.11 23.26 20.76
C VAL A 307 5.63 22.39 21.92
N PRO A 308 5.67 22.90 23.16
CA PRO A 308 6.36 22.26 24.29
C PRO A 308 5.70 20.97 24.78
N CYS A 309 4.42 20.75 24.46
CA CYS A 309 3.67 19.56 24.86
C CYS A 309 3.80 18.40 23.87
N LEU A 310 4.54 18.55 22.77
CA LEU A 310 4.60 17.56 21.69
C LEU A 310 5.30 16.28 22.16
N GLU A 311 4.53 15.19 22.23
CA GLU A 311 5.00 13.85 22.56
C GLU A 311 5.25 13.00 21.32
N THR A 312 4.51 13.23 20.22
CA THR A 312 4.57 12.44 18.99
C THR A 312 4.66 13.31 17.74
N LEU A 313 5.70 13.08 16.94
CA LEU A 313 5.89 13.65 15.61
C LEU A 313 6.05 12.53 14.57
N ASP A 314 5.04 12.38 13.71
CA ASP A 314 5.07 11.39 12.61
C ASP A 314 5.18 12.06 11.25
N LEU A 315 6.37 11.99 10.64
CA LEU A 315 6.68 12.52 9.31
C LEU A 315 6.92 11.40 8.28
N GLY A 316 6.60 10.14 8.58
CA GLY A 316 6.96 9.02 7.70
C GLY A 316 6.37 9.08 6.28
N GLY A 317 7.00 8.41 5.32
CA GLY A 317 6.48 8.26 3.95
C GLY A 317 6.37 9.58 3.17
N ASN A 318 7.18 10.57 3.52
CA ASN A 318 7.23 11.88 2.88
C ASN A 318 8.46 12.01 1.96
N PRO A 319 8.39 12.81 0.87
CA PRO A 319 9.45 12.95 -0.13
C PRO A 319 10.59 13.89 0.29
N PHE A 320 11.01 13.87 1.55
CA PHE A 320 12.24 14.55 1.99
C PHE A 320 13.44 13.63 1.85
N ASP A 321 14.64 14.21 1.78
CA ASP A 321 15.90 13.49 1.68
C ASP A 321 16.83 13.74 2.89
N ASN A 322 18.11 13.43 2.71
CA ASN A 322 19.18 13.64 3.69
C ASN A 322 19.25 15.07 4.25
N GLU A 323 19.08 16.08 3.39
CA GLU A 323 19.14 17.48 3.80
C GLU A 323 17.98 17.84 4.72
N GLY A 324 16.76 17.39 4.39
CA GLY A 324 15.59 17.57 5.22
C GLY A 324 15.76 16.94 6.61
N ALA A 325 16.28 15.72 6.67
CA ALA A 325 16.52 15.02 7.93
C ALA A 325 17.61 15.70 8.79
N VAL A 326 18.71 16.17 8.19
CA VAL A 326 19.74 16.93 8.91
C VAL A 326 19.17 18.25 9.45
N THR A 327 18.25 18.89 8.73
CA THR A 327 17.63 20.14 9.18
C THR A 327 16.84 19.95 10.49
N MET A 328 16.21 18.79 10.66
CA MET A 328 15.49 18.45 11.90
C MET A 328 16.40 18.25 13.10
N VAL A 329 17.69 17.94 12.92
CA VAL A 329 18.65 17.69 14.01
C VAL A 329 18.73 18.88 14.97
N GLY A 330 18.72 20.11 14.44
CA GLY A 330 18.76 21.31 15.28
C GLY A 330 17.56 21.48 16.21
N ALA A 331 16.40 20.90 15.85
CA ALA A 331 15.19 20.94 16.65
C ALA A 331 15.10 19.80 17.69
N LEU A 332 15.90 18.75 17.55
CA LEU A 332 15.93 17.59 18.46
C LEU A 332 16.77 17.89 19.71
N GLN A 333 16.36 18.93 20.44
CA GLN A 333 16.94 19.31 21.72
C GLN A 333 15.86 19.33 22.79
N VAL A 334 16.17 18.86 23.99
CA VAL A 334 15.26 18.79 25.15
C VAL A 334 14.74 20.16 25.55
N GLU A 335 15.51 21.23 25.31
CA GLU A 335 15.06 22.62 25.51
C GLU A 335 13.94 23.01 24.53
N CYS A 336 13.98 22.49 23.30
CA CYS A 336 13.00 22.76 22.25
C CYS A 336 11.77 21.85 22.37
N LEU A 337 11.99 20.57 22.70
CA LEU A 337 11.00 19.50 22.67
C LEU A 337 11.08 18.62 23.95
N PRO A 338 10.72 19.16 25.14
CA PRO A 338 11.00 18.51 26.42
C PRO A 338 10.21 17.22 26.67
N LEU A 339 9.10 17.00 25.95
CA LEU A 339 8.22 15.84 26.13
C LEU A 339 8.20 14.89 24.93
N LEU A 340 9.04 15.11 23.91
CA LEU A 340 9.01 14.29 22.69
C LEU A 340 9.51 12.88 22.98
N LYS A 341 8.59 11.91 22.82
CA LYS A 341 8.85 10.47 23.00
C LYS A 341 8.89 9.74 21.67
N ASN A 342 8.06 10.13 20.71
CA ASN A 342 7.86 9.40 19.46
C ASN A 342 8.25 10.25 18.26
N LEU A 343 9.21 9.76 17.46
CA LEU A 343 9.69 10.43 16.25
C LEU A 343 9.71 9.45 15.09
N ASN A 344 9.09 9.79 13.96
CA ASN A 344 9.19 9.00 12.73
C ASN A 344 9.72 9.86 11.58
N LEU A 345 10.92 9.52 11.09
CA LEU A 345 11.60 10.17 9.98
C LEU A 345 11.90 9.21 8.82
N ILE A 346 11.07 8.17 8.62
CA ILE A 346 11.23 7.27 7.46
C ILE A 346 10.86 8.03 6.16
N PRO A 347 11.80 8.27 5.23
CA PRO A 347 11.50 8.90 3.95
C PRO A 347 10.68 7.97 3.04
N ARG A 348 10.03 8.53 2.02
CA ARG A 348 9.27 7.77 1.02
C ARG A 348 10.17 7.00 0.05
N ASP A 349 11.25 7.64 -0.37
CA ASP A 349 12.03 7.22 -1.54
C ASP A 349 13.27 6.41 -1.12
N LEU A 350 14.41 7.09 -0.91
CA LEU A 350 15.70 6.47 -0.62
C LEU A 350 16.05 6.58 0.87
N PRO A 351 16.77 5.58 1.42
CA PRO A 351 17.30 5.63 2.78
C PRO A 351 18.33 6.76 2.97
N PHE A 352 18.65 7.07 4.23
CA PHE A 352 19.65 8.07 4.55
C PHE A 352 21.08 7.63 4.19
N THR A 353 21.92 8.58 3.80
CA THR A 353 23.37 8.40 3.65
C THR A 353 24.05 8.23 5.00
N ASP A 354 25.23 7.61 5.01
CA ASP A 354 25.98 7.37 6.25
C ASP A 354 26.30 8.65 7.01
N GLN A 355 26.65 9.73 6.30
CA GLN A 355 26.88 11.04 6.91
C GLN A 355 25.63 11.57 7.65
N THR A 356 24.45 11.34 7.08
CA THR A 356 23.17 11.74 7.69
C THR A 356 22.88 10.88 8.91
N ILE A 357 23.11 9.57 8.81
CA ILE A 357 22.99 8.63 9.92
C ILE A 357 23.93 9.02 11.06
N SER A 358 25.21 9.29 10.77
CA SER A 358 26.20 9.76 11.75
C SER A 358 25.76 11.04 12.44
N THR A 359 25.18 11.98 11.69
CA THR A 359 24.70 13.26 12.24
C THR A 359 23.47 13.06 13.13
N LEU A 360 22.53 12.21 12.72
CA LEU A 360 21.37 11.83 13.52
C LEU A 360 21.79 11.07 14.78
N PHE A 361 22.74 10.15 14.70
CA PHE A 361 23.24 9.39 15.86
C PHE A 361 23.91 10.31 16.87
N LYS A 362 24.75 11.25 16.42
CA LYS A 362 25.35 12.27 17.30
C LYS A 362 24.28 13.08 18.04
N ALA A 363 23.21 13.49 17.34
CA ALA A 363 22.11 14.22 17.95
C ALA A 363 21.31 13.35 18.94
N LEU A 364 21.02 12.11 18.57
CA LEU A 364 20.21 11.20 19.38
C LEU A 364 20.97 10.66 20.61
N SER A 365 22.30 10.64 20.57
CA SER A 365 23.20 10.29 21.66
C SER A 365 23.66 11.49 22.50
N ALA A 366 23.30 12.73 22.14
CA ALA A 366 23.65 13.92 22.91
C ALA A 366 22.90 13.96 24.26
N GLU A 367 23.50 14.56 25.29
CA GLU A 367 22.84 14.73 26.61
C GLU A 367 21.60 15.65 26.50
N GLU A 368 21.64 16.55 25.52
CA GLU A 368 20.57 17.49 25.21
C GLU A 368 19.47 16.86 24.35
N CYS A 369 19.50 15.56 24.05
CA CYS A 369 18.45 14.89 23.28
C CYS A 369 17.12 14.85 24.07
N PRO A 370 15.95 15.07 23.42
CA PRO A 370 14.64 14.86 24.04
C PRO A 370 14.48 13.45 24.63
N PRO A 371 13.52 13.21 25.56
CA PRO A 371 13.28 11.91 26.17
C PRO A 371 12.61 10.93 25.20
N LEU A 372 13.25 10.68 24.05
CA LEU A 372 12.79 9.83 22.98
C LEU A 372 12.74 8.38 23.46
N GLU A 373 11.57 7.78 23.27
CA GLU A 373 11.31 6.37 23.53
C GLU A 373 11.18 5.58 22.22
N HIS A 374 10.59 6.16 21.18
CA HIS A 374 10.30 5.47 19.91
C HIS A 374 10.75 6.29 18.70
N VAL A 375 11.94 6.00 18.18
CA VAL A 375 12.53 6.72 17.02
C VAL A 375 12.61 5.82 15.80
N ARG A 376 11.69 6.01 14.84
CA ARG A 376 11.66 5.31 13.55
C ARG A 376 12.52 6.03 12.52
N LEU A 377 13.61 5.38 12.12
CA LEU A 377 14.50 5.79 11.04
C LEU A 377 14.56 4.68 9.99
N ALA A 378 14.84 5.06 8.74
CA ALA A 378 15.24 4.12 7.70
C ALA A 378 16.76 4.08 7.63
N LEU A 379 17.38 3.18 8.40
CA LEU A 379 18.82 2.98 8.36
C LEU A 379 19.11 1.87 7.34
N GLN A 380 19.78 2.18 6.24
CA GLN A 380 20.25 1.15 5.31
C GLN A 380 21.75 1.27 5.13
N PHE A 381 22.49 0.28 5.62
CA PHE A 381 23.94 0.24 5.49
C PHE A 381 24.30 -0.70 4.35
N TRP A 382 24.41 -0.17 3.13
CA TRP A 382 24.75 -0.96 1.94
C TRP A 382 26.26 -1.05 1.71
N ASN A 383 26.75 -2.26 1.47
CA ASN A 383 28.07 -2.46 0.84
C ASN A 383 27.87 -2.30 -0.66
N CYS A 384 28.56 -1.34 -1.26
CA CYS A 384 28.63 -1.19 -2.71
C CYS A 384 29.51 -2.31 -3.33
N GLU A 385 29.22 -3.58 -3.07
CA GLU A 385 30.03 -4.71 -3.57
C GLU A 385 29.68 -5.10 -5.02
N ASN A 386 28.67 -4.47 -5.64
CA ASN A 386 28.33 -4.71 -7.05
C ASN A 386 28.91 -3.67 -8.03
N SER A 387 29.84 -2.83 -7.59
CA SER A 387 30.80 -2.27 -8.54
C SER A 387 31.97 -3.24 -8.64
N ASN A 388 32.14 -3.90 -9.78
CA ASN A 388 33.43 -4.40 -10.25
C ASN A 388 34.41 -3.22 -10.48
N MET A 389 34.58 -2.37 -9.47
CA MET A 389 35.63 -1.38 -9.40
C MET A 389 36.76 -1.97 -8.58
N ALA A 390 37.93 -1.98 -9.22
CA ALA A 390 39.16 -2.57 -8.79
C ALA A 390 39.51 -2.32 -7.31
N GLU A 391 40.16 -3.33 -6.73
CA GLU A 391 40.92 -3.22 -5.50
C GLU A 391 41.76 -1.93 -5.48
N GLY A 392 41.38 -0.97 -4.63
CA GLY A 392 42.14 0.28 -4.48
C GLY A 392 41.43 1.42 -3.77
N GLY A 393 40.12 1.32 -3.51
CA GLY A 393 39.33 2.38 -2.85
C GLY A 393 38.68 1.97 -1.53
N ARG A 394 39.35 1.13 -0.72
CA ARG A 394 38.90 0.83 0.65
C ARG A 394 39.57 1.83 1.58
N GLU A 395 38.87 2.82 2.12
CA GLU A 395 39.19 3.40 3.44
C GLU A 395 38.26 4.54 3.88
N TRP A 396 37.71 5.37 2.98
CA TRP A 396 37.08 6.64 3.41
C TRP A 396 35.56 6.60 3.64
N GLY A 397 34.89 5.44 3.50
CA GLY A 397 33.44 5.31 3.73
C GLY A 397 32.97 3.99 4.34
N GLU A 398 33.78 2.94 4.32
CA GLU A 398 33.47 1.66 4.97
C GLU A 398 33.64 1.74 6.50
N VAL A 399 34.61 2.54 6.98
CA VAL A 399 34.90 2.69 8.42
C VAL A 399 33.75 3.38 9.16
N GLU A 400 33.20 4.48 8.61
CA GLU A 400 32.07 5.19 9.25
C GLU A 400 30.78 4.36 9.25
N LYS A 401 30.56 3.53 8.21
CA LYS A 401 29.44 2.58 8.14
C LYS A 401 29.51 1.53 9.24
N GLU A 402 30.67 0.88 9.33
CA GLU A 402 30.90 -0.15 10.33
C GLU A 402 30.85 0.44 11.75
N GLU A 403 31.41 1.64 11.97
CA GLU A 403 31.34 2.34 13.24
C GLU A 403 29.89 2.61 13.67
N ASN A 404 29.04 3.15 12.77
CA ASN A 404 27.63 3.38 13.06
C ASN A 404 26.88 2.08 13.39
N VAL A 405 27.13 1.01 12.65
CA VAL A 405 26.53 -0.31 12.91
C VAL A 405 27.01 -0.89 14.25
N ARG A 406 28.28 -0.70 14.60
CA ARG A 406 28.84 -1.11 15.89
C ARG A 406 28.25 -0.29 17.05
N LEU A 407 28.11 1.02 16.90
CA LEU A 407 27.43 1.89 17.89
C LEU A 407 25.99 1.43 18.13
N LEU A 408 25.29 1.05 17.06
CA LEU A 408 23.93 0.51 17.12
C LEU A 408 23.89 -0.84 17.86
N GLY A 409 24.77 -1.78 17.49
CA GLY A 409 24.85 -3.10 18.12
C GLY A 409 25.25 -3.04 19.59
N ALA A 410 26.14 -2.11 19.95
CA ALA A 410 26.55 -1.86 21.33
C ALA A 410 25.47 -1.14 22.18
N GLY A 411 24.35 -0.72 21.57
CA GLY A 411 23.28 0.00 22.27
C GLY A 411 23.66 1.42 22.73
N LYS A 412 24.67 2.04 22.11
CA LYS A 412 25.17 3.38 22.48
C LYS A 412 24.27 4.54 22.01
N VAL A 413 23.13 4.23 21.39
CA VAL A 413 22.08 5.19 21.04
C VAL A 413 20.79 4.84 21.78
N PRO A 414 20.74 5.03 23.12
CA PRO A 414 19.70 4.46 24.00
C PRO A 414 18.29 5.04 23.74
N SER A 415 18.22 6.26 23.20
CA SER A 415 17.00 6.98 22.80
C SER A 415 16.23 6.26 21.69
N ILE A 416 16.89 5.34 20.99
CA ILE A 416 16.32 4.59 19.91
C ILE A 416 15.87 3.22 20.42
N ARG A 417 14.57 3.04 20.67
CA ARG A 417 14.00 1.69 20.93
C ARG A 417 13.35 1.08 19.69
N THR A 418 13.09 1.88 18.64
CA THR A 418 12.18 1.54 17.53
C THR A 418 12.72 1.81 16.13
N VAL A 419 13.67 1.02 15.60
CA VAL A 419 14.22 1.22 14.25
C VAL A 419 13.83 0.10 13.29
N GLY A 420 13.53 0.46 12.05
CA GLY A 420 13.66 -0.47 10.92
C GLY A 420 15.09 -0.38 10.39
N VAL A 421 15.96 -1.30 10.82
CA VAL A 421 17.36 -1.33 10.38
C VAL A 421 17.50 -2.32 9.24
N GLY A 422 17.95 -1.84 8.09
CA GLY A 422 18.47 -2.62 6.98
C GLY A 422 19.98 -2.75 7.11
N ILE A 423 20.49 -3.90 7.57
CA ILE A 423 21.93 -4.15 7.64
C ILE A 423 22.32 -5.09 6.51
N GLU A 424 23.38 -4.75 5.76
CA GLU A 424 23.79 -5.54 4.62
C GLU A 424 25.14 -6.26 4.79
N GLY A 425 25.21 -7.50 4.31
CA GLY A 425 26.48 -8.22 4.12
C GLY A 425 27.28 -8.39 5.42
N LYS A 426 28.58 -8.09 5.38
CA LYS A 426 29.51 -8.26 6.51
C LYS A 426 29.21 -7.36 7.71
N LEU A 427 28.44 -6.28 7.52
CA LEU A 427 28.02 -5.41 8.62
C LEU A 427 27.09 -6.13 9.59
N VAL A 428 26.41 -7.18 9.14
CA VAL A 428 25.59 -8.05 10.01
C VAL A 428 26.46 -8.71 11.08
N SER A 429 27.64 -9.19 10.72
CA SER A 429 28.62 -9.77 11.65
C SER A 429 29.07 -8.76 12.70
N ALA A 430 29.45 -7.55 12.29
CA ALA A 430 29.85 -6.48 13.20
C ALA A 430 28.73 -6.07 14.17
N PHE A 431 27.48 -6.01 13.67
CA PHE A 431 26.31 -5.70 14.49
C PHE A 431 26.11 -6.73 15.61
N PHE A 432 26.05 -8.02 15.27
CA PHE A 432 25.80 -9.07 16.26
C PHE A 432 27.02 -9.36 17.15
N GLU A 433 28.23 -9.07 16.69
CA GLU A 433 29.43 -9.09 17.53
C GLU A 433 29.32 -8.09 18.69
N GLU A 434 28.93 -6.84 18.41
CA GLU A 434 28.74 -5.84 19.47
C GLU A 434 27.56 -6.16 20.38
N ILE A 435 26.47 -6.73 19.84
CA ILE A 435 25.33 -7.21 20.67
C ILE A 435 25.79 -8.29 21.65
N ALA A 436 26.63 -9.23 21.20
CA ALA A 436 27.15 -10.30 22.05
C ALA A 436 28.11 -9.75 23.13
N ASN A 437 28.93 -8.75 22.78
CA ASN A 437 29.89 -8.12 23.69
C ASN A 437 29.27 -7.09 24.64
N ALA A 438 28.05 -6.60 24.35
CA ALA A 438 27.38 -5.62 25.18
C ALA A 438 27.13 -6.17 26.60
N PRO A 439 27.36 -5.36 27.67
CA PRO A 439 27.18 -5.81 29.04
C PRO A 439 25.71 -6.16 29.34
N GLU A 440 24.79 -5.38 28.81
CA GLU A 440 23.34 -5.57 28.90
C GLU A 440 22.73 -5.73 27.51
N SER A 441 21.56 -6.36 27.42
CA SER A 441 20.84 -6.50 26.15
C SER A 441 20.47 -5.11 25.62
N PRO A 442 20.77 -4.78 24.35
CA PRO A 442 20.49 -3.45 23.82
C PRO A 442 19.00 -3.10 23.93
N PRO A 443 18.62 -1.91 24.45
CA PRO A 443 17.22 -1.48 24.52
C PRO A 443 16.58 -1.30 23.14
N MET A 444 17.43 -1.22 22.10
CA MET A 444 17.11 -0.99 20.70
C MET A 444 16.33 -2.11 20.02
N LEU A 445 16.39 -3.32 20.59
CA LEU A 445 15.82 -4.51 19.98
C LEU A 445 14.30 -4.57 20.11
N SER A 446 13.61 -3.59 20.72
CA SER A 446 12.14 -3.60 20.83
C SER A 446 11.37 -3.50 19.50
N THR A 447 12.05 -3.62 18.35
CA THR A 447 11.52 -3.44 16.98
C THR A 447 12.15 -4.31 15.90
N GLY A 448 11.82 -4.04 14.64
CA GLY A 448 12.05 -4.92 13.50
C GLY A 448 13.40 -4.77 12.83
N LEU A 449 14.16 -5.86 12.79
CA LEU A 449 15.43 -5.97 12.10
C LEU A 449 15.21 -6.57 10.70
N VAL A 450 15.73 -5.90 9.67
CA VAL A 450 15.77 -6.43 8.29
C VAL A 450 17.23 -6.65 7.91
N LEU A 451 17.63 -7.90 7.74
CA LEU A 451 18.97 -8.27 7.34
C LEU A 451 18.98 -8.52 5.83
N LEU A 452 19.69 -7.69 5.08
CA LEU A 452 19.81 -7.79 3.63
C LEU A 452 21.09 -8.55 3.30
N ARG A 453 21.00 -9.65 2.57
CA ARG A 453 22.16 -10.45 2.13
C ARG A 453 23.11 -10.80 3.30
N PRO A 454 22.62 -11.30 4.44
CA PRO A 454 23.50 -11.67 5.55
C PRO A 454 24.49 -12.75 5.10
N ASP A 455 25.74 -12.65 5.53
CA ASP A 455 26.73 -13.70 5.35
C ASP A 455 26.60 -14.79 6.43
N GLN A 456 27.35 -15.89 6.27
CA GLN A 456 27.31 -17.00 7.24
C GLN A 456 27.77 -16.55 8.62
N GLU A 457 28.84 -15.75 8.69
CA GLU A 457 29.37 -15.26 9.97
C GLU A 457 28.31 -14.41 10.70
N GLY A 458 27.58 -13.55 9.99
CA GLY A 458 26.51 -12.75 10.58
C GLY A 458 25.37 -13.61 11.16
N ILE A 459 25.00 -14.69 10.48
CA ILE A 459 23.99 -15.64 10.97
C ILE A 459 24.51 -16.47 12.17
N ASP A 460 25.78 -16.89 12.15
CA ASP A 460 26.41 -17.60 13.26
C ASP A 460 26.44 -16.72 14.52
N ARG A 461 26.85 -15.45 14.36
CA ARG A 461 26.86 -14.44 15.44
C ARG A 461 25.46 -14.12 15.95
N MET A 462 24.47 -14.05 15.05
CA MET A 462 23.05 -13.92 15.43
C MET A 462 22.59 -15.12 16.27
N GLY A 463 23.00 -16.33 15.90
CA GLY A 463 22.76 -17.53 16.70
C GLY A 463 23.37 -17.43 18.10
N GLY A 464 24.65 -17.03 18.20
CA GLY A 464 25.31 -16.81 19.49
C GLY A 464 24.62 -15.74 20.35
N ALA A 465 24.22 -14.61 19.76
CA ALA A 465 23.47 -13.56 20.47
C ALA A 465 22.09 -14.06 20.95
N THR A 466 21.47 -14.97 20.20
CA THR A 466 20.22 -15.63 20.59
C THR A 466 20.44 -16.57 21.78
N GLU A 467 21.48 -17.41 21.76
CA GLU A 467 21.83 -18.31 22.88
C GLU A 467 22.12 -17.55 24.17
N MET A 468 22.74 -16.37 24.07
CA MET A 468 23.00 -15.47 25.19
C MET A 468 21.76 -14.70 25.67
N ASN A 469 20.57 -14.98 25.10
CA ASN A 469 19.30 -14.30 25.37
C ASN A 469 19.37 -12.77 25.19
N ARG A 470 20.26 -12.28 24.32
CA ARG A 470 20.43 -10.84 24.05
C ARG A 470 19.36 -10.27 23.13
N LEU A 471 18.59 -11.14 22.46
CA LEU A 471 17.56 -10.77 21.48
C LEU A 471 16.11 -10.85 22.00
N GLU A 472 15.88 -11.06 23.30
CA GLU A 472 14.54 -11.31 23.89
C GLU A 472 13.48 -10.22 23.62
N SER A 473 13.91 -8.98 23.40
CA SER A 473 13.04 -7.84 23.11
C SER A 473 12.68 -7.71 21.62
N LEU A 474 13.31 -8.50 20.74
CA LEU A 474 13.11 -8.49 19.29
C LEU A 474 11.64 -8.73 18.92
N ARG A 475 11.04 -7.78 18.18
CA ARG A 475 9.65 -7.88 17.73
C ARG A 475 9.48 -8.34 16.30
N SER A 476 10.44 -8.06 15.43
CA SER A 476 10.38 -8.49 14.03
C SER A 476 11.78 -8.81 13.53
N LEU A 477 11.92 -9.88 12.76
CA LEU A 477 13.16 -10.27 12.13
C LEU A 477 12.86 -10.74 10.71
N VAL A 478 13.40 -10.06 9.71
CA VAL A 478 13.27 -10.44 8.30
C VAL A 478 14.65 -10.57 7.69
N LEU A 479 14.98 -11.73 7.13
CA LEU A 479 16.20 -11.96 6.37
C LEU A 479 15.85 -12.01 4.89
N ILE A 480 16.50 -11.19 4.07
CA ILE A 480 16.31 -11.13 2.62
C ILE A 480 17.61 -11.61 1.95
N PRO A 481 17.59 -12.66 1.12
CA PRO A 481 18.78 -13.21 0.50
C PRO A 481 19.33 -12.30 -0.62
N ARG A 482 20.54 -12.59 -1.09
CA ARG A 482 21.12 -11.97 -2.29
C ARG A 482 20.34 -12.44 -3.53
N THR A 483 19.36 -11.65 -3.99
CA THR A 483 18.53 -12.00 -5.16
C THR A 483 19.32 -11.86 -6.46
N GLY A 484 19.39 -12.95 -7.24
CA GLY A 484 20.05 -13.03 -8.55
C GLY A 484 20.06 -14.44 -9.16
N ALA A 485 19.85 -15.49 -8.36
CA ALA A 485 19.73 -16.84 -8.85
C ALA A 485 18.28 -17.17 -9.25
N THR A 486 18.05 -17.43 -10.53
CA THR A 486 16.99 -18.33 -10.98
C THR A 486 17.05 -19.66 -10.20
N SER A 487 15.94 -20.38 -10.10
CA SER A 487 15.72 -21.59 -9.27
C SER A 487 16.62 -22.82 -9.58
N ALA A 488 17.81 -22.62 -10.15
CA ALA A 488 18.76 -23.65 -10.53
C ALA A 488 20.20 -23.44 -10.00
N SER A 489 20.52 -22.36 -9.28
CA SER A 489 21.85 -22.21 -8.63
C SER A 489 21.77 -22.18 -7.11
N VAL A 490 21.56 -23.36 -6.53
CA VAL A 490 21.94 -23.69 -5.16
C VAL A 490 23.47 -23.62 -5.09
N VAL A 491 24.06 -22.49 -4.68
CA VAL A 491 25.50 -22.50 -4.35
C VAL A 491 25.88 -21.75 -3.07
N PHE A 492 25.19 -20.69 -2.62
CA PHE A 492 25.60 -20.02 -1.37
C PHE A 492 24.43 -19.38 -0.59
N ALA A 493 23.48 -20.20 -0.12
CA ALA A 493 22.58 -19.77 0.94
C ALA A 493 23.23 -20.09 2.31
N PRO A 494 23.39 -19.12 3.21
CA PRO A 494 23.95 -19.38 4.53
C PRO A 494 23.02 -20.27 5.36
N SER A 495 23.61 -21.21 6.10
CA SER A 495 22.90 -22.12 7.00
C SER A 495 22.25 -21.34 8.14
N MET A 496 20.93 -21.51 8.29
CA MET A 496 20.15 -20.94 9.38
C MET A 496 20.19 -21.79 10.66
N SER A 497 20.79 -22.99 10.59
CA SER A 497 20.80 -23.94 11.69
C SER A 497 21.36 -23.39 13.01
N PRO A 498 22.42 -22.55 13.06
CA PRO A 498 22.92 -21.99 14.32
C PRO A 498 21.87 -21.14 15.06
N PHE A 499 21.18 -20.27 14.32
CA PHE A 499 20.10 -19.44 14.88
C PHE A 499 18.89 -20.27 15.31
N LEU A 500 18.44 -21.21 14.48
CA LEU A 500 17.26 -22.03 14.80
C LEU A 500 17.54 -23.03 15.92
N SER A 501 18.77 -23.56 15.99
CA SER A 501 19.23 -24.41 17.10
C SER A 501 19.21 -23.63 18.42
N ALA A 502 19.69 -22.38 18.42
CA ALA A 502 19.64 -21.51 19.58
C ALA A 502 18.19 -21.37 20.10
N LEU A 503 17.22 -21.11 19.22
CA LEU A 503 15.81 -20.97 19.58
C LEU A 503 15.17 -22.26 20.10
N SER A 504 15.64 -23.42 19.66
CA SER A 504 15.16 -24.72 20.13
C SER A 504 15.66 -25.07 21.55
N GLY A 505 16.72 -24.40 22.01
CA GLY A 505 17.30 -24.58 23.34
C GLY A 505 16.45 -23.99 24.48
N ALA A 506 16.67 -24.47 25.70
CA ALA A 506 15.90 -24.03 26.88
C ALA A 506 16.24 -22.60 27.36
N ALA A 507 17.40 -22.06 26.97
CA ALA A 507 17.95 -20.80 27.46
C ALA A 507 17.54 -19.57 26.63
N ALA A 508 17.25 -19.74 25.34
CA ALA A 508 16.94 -18.63 24.44
C ALA A 508 15.44 -18.58 24.14
N ARG A 509 14.79 -17.47 24.50
CA ARG A 509 13.37 -17.27 24.20
C ARG A 509 13.16 -15.92 23.53
N LEU A 510 12.33 -15.91 22.48
CA LEU A 510 11.91 -14.69 21.80
C LEU A 510 10.39 -14.50 21.96
N PRO A 511 9.89 -14.36 23.20
CA PRO A 511 8.44 -14.30 23.46
C PRO A 511 7.79 -13.04 22.88
N ASN A 512 8.58 -12.00 22.58
CA ASN A 512 8.10 -10.75 21.99
C ASN A 512 8.15 -10.75 20.45
N LEU A 513 8.75 -11.76 19.82
CA LEU A 513 8.90 -11.82 18.37
C LEU A 513 7.54 -12.06 17.73
N CYS A 514 7.02 -11.02 17.09
CA CYS A 514 5.75 -11.00 16.40
C CYS A 514 5.88 -11.41 14.93
N LEU A 515 7.00 -11.11 14.28
CA LEU A 515 7.23 -11.42 12.87
C LEU A 515 8.57 -12.12 12.69
N LEU A 516 8.55 -13.31 12.07
CA LEU A 516 9.74 -14.01 11.58
C LEU A 516 9.62 -14.24 10.08
N GLY A 517 10.48 -13.59 9.31
CA GLY A 517 10.55 -13.73 7.86
C GLY A 517 11.88 -14.29 7.39
N LEU A 518 11.83 -15.45 6.75
CA LEU A 518 12.95 -16.14 6.12
C LEU A 518 12.65 -16.47 4.64
N PRO A 519 12.17 -15.52 3.82
CA PRO A 519 11.83 -15.79 2.43
C PRO A 519 13.07 -16.16 1.61
N ARG A 520 13.00 -17.24 0.83
CA ARG A 520 14.05 -17.65 -0.14
C ARG A 520 15.44 -17.80 0.50
N MET A 521 15.51 -18.14 1.78
CA MET A 521 16.77 -18.33 2.52
C MET A 521 17.43 -19.69 2.26
N GLY A 522 16.87 -20.51 1.38
CA GLY A 522 17.41 -21.84 1.07
C GLY A 522 17.25 -22.83 2.23
N LEU A 523 16.21 -22.68 3.04
CA LEU A 523 15.95 -23.55 4.19
C LEU A 523 15.81 -25.02 3.75
N ARG A 524 16.32 -25.94 4.58
CA ARG A 524 16.22 -27.40 4.39
C ARG A 524 15.38 -28.06 5.48
N ASP A 525 15.16 -29.36 5.35
CA ASP A 525 14.39 -30.15 6.33
C ASP A 525 14.95 -30.02 7.75
N GLU A 526 16.29 -30.00 7.91
CA GLU A 526 16.92 -29.85 9.23
C GLU A 526 16.57 -28.52 9.90
N ASP A 527 16.51 -27.43 9.13
CA ASP A 527 16.19 -26.10 9.64
C ASP A 527 14.72 -26.03 10.11
N LEU A 528 13.80 -26.65 9.36
CA LEU A 528 12.38 -26.67 9.71
C LEU A 528 12.07 -27.57 10.89
N VAL A 529 12.86 -28.63 11.09
CA VAL A 529 12.82 -29.44 12.33
C VAL A 529 13.15 -28.56 13.53
N LEU A 530 14.26 -27.81 13.46
CA LEU A 530 14.67 -26.89 14.53
C LEU A 530 13.64 -25.78 14.77
N LEU A 531 13.02 -25.23 13.71
CA LEU A 531 11.94 -24.26 13.85
C LEU A 531 10.71 -24.85 14.53
N GLY A 532 10.31 -26.07 14.16
CA GLY A 532 9.23 -26.80 14.81
C GLY A 532 9.53 -27.07 16.29
N ASP A 533 10.77 -27.45 16.63
CA ASP A 533 11.20 -27.66 18.00
C ASP A 533 11.22 -26.36 18.82
N ALA A 534 11.65 -25.24 18.23
CA ALA A 534 11.54 -23.92 18.85
C ALA A 534 10.08 -23.51 19.13
N MET A 535 9.15 -23.85 18.23
CA MET A 535 7.71 -23.63 18.46
C MET A 535 7.17 -24.51 19.58
N ARG A 536 7.58 -25.78 19.68
CA ARG A 536 7.19 -26.68 20.79
C ARG A 536 7.77 -26.22 22.12
N ALA A 537 8.99 -25.70 22.12
CA ALA A 537 9.65 -25.13 23.29
C ALA A 537 8.97 -23.83 23.80
N GLY A 538 8.08 -23.24 23.01
CA GLY A 538 7.39 -22.00 23.33
C GLY A 538 8.25 -20.75 23.15
N SER A 539 9.42 -20.87 22.50
CA SER A 539 10.34 -19.76 22.23
C SER A 539 9.73 -18.69 21.32
N LEU A 540 8.68 -19.05 20.56
CA LEU A 540 7.98 -18.20 19.58
C LEU A 540 6.49 -17.99 19.94
N CYS A 541 6.13 -17.97 21.22
CA CYS A 541 4.73 -17.85 21.65
C CYS A 541 4.06 -16.51 21.28
N GLY A 542 4.85 -15.46 21.06
CA GLY A 542 4.37 -14.14 20.60
C GLY A 542 4.17 -14.02 19.09
N LEU A 543 4.51 -15.05 18.32
CA LEU A 543 4.55 -14.99 16.85
C LEU A 543 3.16 -14.78 16.26
N ARG A 544 3.03 -13.73 15.44
CA ARG A 544 1.82 -13.35 14.69
C ARG A 544 2.00 -13.55 13.20
N GLU A 545 3.20 -13.39 12.68
CA GLU A 545 3.48 -13.51 11.25
C GLU A 545 4.70 -14.40 10.99
N LEU A 546 4.50 -15.44 10.18
CA LEU A 546 5.55 -16.35 9.75
C LEU A 546 5.62 -16.35 8.22
N GLN A 547 6.76 -15.94 7.68
CA GLN A 547 7.03 -15.83 6.25
C GLN A 547 8.17 -16.77 5.85
N LEU A 548 7.86 -17.83 5.09
CA LEU A 548 8.80 -18.86 4.65
C LEU A 548 8.75 -19.10 3.13
N GLN A 549 8.15 -18.18 2.37
CA GLN A 549 7.92 -18.29 0.93
C GLN A 549 9.23 -18.49 0.14
N GLY A 550 9.16 -19.29 -0.93
CA GLY A 550 10.29 -19.51 -1.84
C GLY A 550 11.45 -20.35 -1.29
N ASN A 551 11.26 -21.08 -0.18
CA ASN A 551 12.19 -22.11 0.29
C ASN A 551 11.82 -23.48 -0.32
N ASP A 552 12.36 -23.76 -1.50
CA ASP A 552 12.10 -24.96 -2.30
C ASP A 552 12.88 -26.21 -1.86
N GLY A 553 13.95 -26.02 -1.08
CA GLY A 553 14.79 -27.09 -0.53
C GLY A 553 14.15 -27.91 0.59
N VAL A 554 13.00 -27.47 1.13
CA VAL A 554 12.26 -28.21 2.16
C VAL A 554 11.41 -29.30 1.51
N ASN A 555 11.42 -30.51 2.08
CA ASN A 555 10.64 -31.66 1.65
C ASN A 555 9.67 -32.12 2.75
N GLU A 556 9.27 -33.39 2.69
CA GLU A 556 8.21 -33.97 3.54
C GLU A 556 8.58 -33.94 5.01
N ARG A 557 9.84 -34.22 5.35
CA ARG A 557 10.31 -34.24 6.74
C ARG A 557 10.20 -32.87 7.39
N GLY A 558 10.65 -31.80 6.72
CA GLY A 558 10.54 -30.44 7.23
C GLY A 558 9.10 -29.94 7.29
N SER A 559 8.29 -30.23 6.27
CA SER A 559 6.84 -29.95 6.26
C SER A 559 6.13 -30.62 7.45
N LEU A 560 6.39 -31.91 7.67
CA LEU A 560 5.81 -32.67 8.77
C LEU A 560 6.18 -32.09 10.13
N ALA A 561 7.46 -31.71 10.32
CA ALA A 561 7.92 -31.17 11.59
C ALA A 561 7.22 -29.84 11.95
N LEU A 562 7.11 -28.91 10.99
CA LEU A 562 6.45 -27.62 11.18
C LEU A 562 4.94 -27.78 11.39
N MET A 563 4.28 -28.56 10.53
CA MET A 563 2.83 -28.74 10.61
C MET A 563 2.41 -29.48 11.88
N SER A 564 3.20 -30.47 12.32
CA SER A 564 2.96 -31.15 13.60
C SER A 564 3.18 -30.22 14.79
N ALA A 565 4.19 -29.33 14.75
CA ALA A 565 4.38 -28.34 15.81
C ALA A 565 3.18 -27.38 15.96
N LEU A 566 2.63 -26.90 14.84
CA LEU A 566 1.41 -26.08 14.82
C LEU A 566 0.16 -26.87 15.28
N GLU A 567 0.12 -28.17 15.04
CA GLU A 567 -0.94 -29.07 15.50
C GLU A 567 -0.84 -29.37 17.00
N GLU A 568 0.37 -29.54 17.55
CA GLU A 568 0.62 -30.13 18.88
C GLU A 568 0.51 -29.15 20.06
N GLY A 569 0.90 -27.88 19.94
CA GLY A 569 1.15 -27.05 21.14
C GLY A 569 0.09 -26.00 21.51
N GLU A 570 -0.25 -25.91 22.81
CA GLU A 570 -0.90 -24.72 23.41
C GLU A 570 0.00 -23.48 23.34
N ASN A 571 1.32 -23.69 23.28
CA ASN A 571 2.35 -22.65 23.24
C ASN A 571 2.98 -22.44 21.84
N SER A 572 2.52 -23.18 20.82
CA SER A 572 3.11 -23.19 19.48
C SER A 572 2.46 -22.14 18.57
N ALA A 573 2.91 -20.89 18.72
CA ALA A 573 2.42 -19.71 17.99
C ALA A 573 0.89 -19.49 18.07
N PRO A 574 0.29 -19.41 19.28
CA PRO A 574 -1.17 -19.27 19.46
C PRO A 574 -1.72 -17.92 18.95
N LEU A 575 -0.84 -16.93 18.74
CA LEU A 575 -1.20 -15.60 18.25
C LEU A 575 -1.05 -15.46 16.73
N LEU A 576 -0.81 -16.55 15.99
CA LEU A 576 -0.54 -16.50 14.56
C LEU A 576 -1.74 -15.91 13.78
N GLU A 577 -1.47 -14.82 13.07
CA GLU A 577 -2.39 -14.04 12.23
C GLU A 577 -2.07 -14.20 10.74
N CYS A 578 -0.81 -14.44 10.37
CA CYS A 578 -0.34 -14.52 9.00
C CYS A 578 0.63 -15.71 8.83
N LEU A 579 0.29 -16.62 7.92
CA LEU A 579 1.16 -17.72 7.52
C LEU A 579 1.39 -17.64 6.00
N GLN A 580 2.64 -17.46 5.60
CA GLN A 580 3.06 -17.42 4.19
C GLN A 580 4.08 -18.51 3.91
N ILE A 581 3.66 -19.52 3.15
CA ILE A 581 4.49 -20.65 2.71
C ILE A 581 4.39 -20.84 1.19
N ASN A 582 3.99 -19.80 0.46
CA ASN A 582 3.76 -19.88 -0.98
C ASN A 582 5.07 -20.12 -1.76
N GLY A 583 4.99 -20.85 -2.87
CA GLY A 583 6.16 -21.24 -3.68
C GLY A 583 7.16 -22.11 -2.90
N THR A 584 6.66 -23.07 -2.11
CA THR A 584 7.49 -24.02 -1.33
C THR A 584 6.93 -25.44 -1.46
N ARG A 585 7.51 -26.44 -0.79
CA ARG A 585 6.85 -27.75 -0.58
C ARG A 585 6.33 -27.94 0.85
N LEU A 586 6.24 -26.86 1.64
CA LEU A 586 5.82 -26.93 3.04
C LEU A 586 4.36 -27.32 3.24
N GLY A 587 3.52 -27.18 2.21
CA GLY A 587 2.11 -27.53 2.27
C GLY A 587 1.80 -29.01 2.13
N MET A 588 2.79 -29.89 1.88
CA MET A 588 2.55 -31.34 1.68
C MET A 588 1.81 -31.99 2.85
N GLU A 589 2.04 -31.55 4.08
CA GLU A 589 1.36 -32.02 5.30
C GLU A 589 0.18 -31.11 5.71
N GLY A 590 -0.43 -30.40 4.74
CA GLY A 590 -1.50 -29.43 4.98
C GLY A 590 -2.75 -29.99 5.68
N SER A 591 -2.96 -31.31 5.67
CA SER A 591 -4.02 -31.97 6.46
C SER A 591 -3.88 -31.71 7.95
N ARG A 592 -2.66 -31.62 8.48
CA ARG A 592 -2.40 -31.35 9.90
C ARG A 592 -2.65 -29.89 10.28
N LEU A 593 -2.29 -28.97 9.39
CA LEU A 593 -2.66 -27.58 9.57
C LEU A 593 -4.19 -27.43 9.53
N GLY A 594 -4.85 -28.15 8.63
CA GLY A 594 -6.31 -28.21 8.59
C GLY A 594 -6.94 -28.81 9.86
N THR A 595 -6.36 -29.84 10.48
CA THR A 595 -6.84 -30.36 11.78
C THR A 595 -6.62 -29.34 12.90
N ALA A 596 -5.49 -28.62 12.91
CA ALA A 596 -5.24 -27.54 13.87
C ALA A 596 -6.26 -26.39 13.73
N LEU A 597 -6.60 -26.01 12.50
CA LEU A 597 -7.64 -25.01 12.19
C LEU A 597 -9.03 -25.51 12.62
N ALA A 598 -9.36 -26.76 12.34
CA ALA A 598 -10.64 -27.38 12.72
C ALA A 598 -10.76 -27.57 14.24
N ALA A 599 -9.65 -27.65 14.96
CA ALA A 599 -9.61 -27.65 16.42
C ALA A 599 -9.69 -26.23 17.02
N GLY A 600 -9.75 -25.17 16.19
CA GLY A 600 -9.83 -23.77 16.63
C GLY A 600 -8.54 -23.22 17.24
N LYS A 601 -7.39 -23.89 17.04
CA LYS A 601 -6.10 -23.49 17.64
C LYS A 601 -5.54 -22.21 17.03
N LEU A 602 -5.76 -21.99 15.73
CA LEU A 602 -5.28 -20.83 14.97
C LEU A 602 -6.40 -19.81 14.70
N LYS A 603 -7.21 -19.49 15.72
CA LYS A 603 -8.41 -18.62 15.60
C LYS A 603 -8.14 -17.17 15.19
N ASN A 604 -6.90 -16.69 15.36
CA ASN A 604 -6.49 -15.33 14.99
C ASN A 604 -6.05 -15.22 13.52
N LEU A 605 -6.00 -16.34 12.79
CA LEU A 605 -5.51 -16.37 11.42
C LEU A 605 -6.38 -15.48 10.51
N SER A 606 -5.74 -14.44 9.98
CA SER A 606 -6.34 -13.44 9.09
C SER A 606 -5.83 -13.57 7.65
N THR A 607 -4.60 -14.07 7.48
CA THR A 607 -3.96 -14.23 6.18
C THR A 607 -3.35 -15.62 6.07
N LEU A 608 -3.78 -16.38 5.08
CA LEU A 608 -3.24 -17.69 4.75
C LEU A 608 -2.78 -17.68 3.29
N ARG A 609 -1.47 -17.72 3.06
CA ARG A 609 -0.86 -17.83 1.73
C ARG A 609 -0.14 -19.16 1.59
N ILE A 610 -0.80 -20.10 0.92
CA ILE A 610 -0.31 -21.46 0.67
C ILE A 610 -0.24 -21.75 -0.83
N GLY A 611 -0.26 -20.71 -1.66
CA GLY A 611 -0.22 -20.87 -3.10
C GLY A 611 1.07 -21.54 -3.58
N SER A 612 0.98 -22.48 -4.51
CA SER A 612 2.11 -23.26 -5.04
C SER A 612 2.95 -23.90 -3.92
N SER A 613 2.31 -24.36 -2.84
CA SER A 613 2.98 -24.96 -1.68
C SER A 613 2.97 -26.50 -1.67
N HIS A 614 2.56 -27.15 -2.77
CA HIS A 614 2.20 -28.58 -2.81
C HIS A 614 1.10 -29.01 -1.82
N TRP A 615 0.09 -28.15 -1.63
CA TRP A 615 -1.02 -28.42 -0.72
C TRP A 615 -1.90 -29.60 -1.20
N PRO A 616 -2.15 -30.65 -0.37
CA PRO A 616 -2.87 -31.84 -0.80
C PRO A 616 -4.40 -31.68 -0.73
N THR A 617 -5.14 -32.53 -1.47
CA THR A 617 -6.60 -32.63 -1.40
C THR A 617 -7.11 -32.94 0.02
N SER A 618 -6.41 -33.77 0.79
CA SER A 618 -6.75 -34.06 2.20
C SER A 618 -6.68 -32.80 3.08
N GLY A 619 -5.70 -31.93 2.83
CA GLY A 619 -5.61 -30.60 3.44
C GLY A 619 -6.79 -29.71 3.08
N MET A 620 -7.24 -29.78 1.82
CA MET A 620 -8.42 -29.05 1.37
C MET A 620 -9.71 -29.49 2.09
N PHE A 621 -9.90 -30.80 2.33
CA PHE A 621 -11.04 -31.28 3.12
C PHE A 621 -11.02 -30.77 4.56
N ALA A 622 -9.84 -30.73 5.18
CA ALA A 622 -9.70 -30.20 6.53
C ALA A 622 -9.94 -28.68 6.60
N LEU A 623 -9.50 -27.94 5.57
CA LEU A 623 -9.81 -26.51 5.41
C LEU A 623 -11.33 -26.29 5.22
N ALA A 624 -11.97 -27.08 4.36
CA ALA A 624 -13.42 -27.03 4.11
C ALA A 624 -14.22 -27.29 5.39
N LYS A 625 -13.82 -28.30 6.19
CA LYS A 625 -14.41 -28.55 7.51
C LYS A 625 -14.27 -27.34 8.45
N SER A 626 -13.10 -26.70 8.48
CA SER A 626 -12.85 -25.52 9.32
C SER A 626 -13.74 -24.32 8.94
N VAL A 627 -14.05 -24.16 7.65
CA VAL A 627 -15.04 -23.18 7.16
C VAL A 627 -16.45 -23.54 7.61
N ARG A 628 -16.83 -24.82 7.47
CA ARG A 628 -18.16 -25.32 7.87
C ARG A 628 -18.43 -25.10 9.35
N ASP A 629 -17.41 -25.37 10.18
CA ASP A 629 -17.47 -25.21 11.63
C ASP A 629 -17.34 -23.74 12.08
N GLY A 630 -17.00 -22.83 11.15
CA GLY A 630 -16.98 -21.38 11.39
C GLY A 630 -15.74 -20.86 12.13
N PHE A 631 -14.65 -21.61 12.14
CA PHE A 631 -13.39 -21.22 12.78
C PHE A 631 -12.58 -20.20 11.97
N LEU A 632 -12.85 -20.05 10.67
CA LEU A 632 -12.14 -19.15 9.76
C LEU A 632 -12.87 -17.82 9.51
N THR A 633 -13.79 -17.43 10.38
CA THR A 633 -14.62 -16.22 10.19
C THR A 633 -13.84 -14.91 10.26
N GLY A 634 -12.61 -14.92 10.79
CA GLY A 634 -11.68 -13.78 10.81
C GLY A 634 -10.74 -13.68 9.59
N LEU A 635 -10.80 -14.66 8.67
CA LEU A 635 -9.90 -14.73 7.53
C LEU A 635 -10.22 -13.64 6.50
N LYS A 636 -9.23 -12.80 6.19
CA LYS A 636 -9.30 -11.69 5.23
C LYS A 636 -8.65 -12.03 3.88
N THR A 637 -7.58 -12.81 3.91
CA THR A 637 -6.82 -13.17 2.71
C THR A 637 -6.65 -14.67 2.66
N LEU A 638 -7.10 -15.28 1.56
CA LEU A 638 -6.89 -16.68 1.25
C LEU A 638 -6.26 -16.80 -0.14
N ASP A 639 -4.98 -17.15 -0.17
CA ASP A 639 -4.22 -17.36 -1.40
C ASP A 639 -3.90 -18.84 -1.55
N LEU A 640 -4.59 -19.44 -2.52
CA LEU A 640 -4.51 -20.83 -2.95
C LEU A 640 -4.03 -20.91 -4.40
N ASP A 641 -3.26 -19.92 -4.86
CA ASP A 641 -2.65 -19.95 -6.20
C ASP A 641 -1.92 -21.28 -6.46
N ASP A 642 -1.84 -21.75 -7.70
CA ASP A 642 -1.08 -22.94 -8.07
C ASP A 642 -0.39 -22.74 -9.42
N THR A 643 0.10 -21.51 -9.67
CA THR A 643 0.70 -21.14 -10.97
C THR A 643 2.13 -21.64 -11.16
N GLU A 644 2.87 -21.95 -10.09
CA GLU A 644 4.27 -22.41 -10.21
C GLU A 644 4.40 -23.93 -10.34
N SER A 645 3.43 -24.72 -9.85
CA SER A 645 3.54 -26.20 -9.80
C SER A 645 3.30 -26.90 -11.15
N GLY A 646 2.61 -26.24 -12.09
CA GLY A 646 2.23 -26.77 -13.41
C GLY A 646 1.18 -27.91 -13.39
N VAL A 647 0.89 -28.51 -12.22
CA VAL A 647 -0.09 -29.59 -12.04
C VAL A 647 -0.92 -29.28 -10.78
N SER A 648 -2.23 -29.09 -10.95
CA SER A 648 -3.18 -28.87 -9.84
C SER A 648 -3.05 -30.00 -8.81
N VAL A 649 -2.44 -29.72 -7.67
CA VAL A 649 -2.23 -30.72 -6.60
C VAL A 649 -3.55 -31.02 -5.88
N ILE A 650 -4.41 -30.02 -5.76
CA ILE A 650 -5.75 -30.15 -5.19
C ILE A 650 -6.69 -30.72 -6.26
N GLY A 651 -7.30 -31.86 -5.96
CA GLY A 651 -8.29 -32.53 -6.81
C GLY A 651 -9.65 -31.82 -6.85
N ARG A 652 -10.45 -32.16 -7.87
CA ARG A 652 -11.80 -31.62 -8.07
C ARG A 652 -12.70 -31.85 -6.85
N GLU A 653 -12.61 -33.02 -6.22
CA GLU A 653 -13.38 -33.34 -5.01
C GLU A 653 -13.08 -32.40 -3.83
N GLY A 654 -11.84 -31.94 -3.68
CA GLY A 654 -11.46 -30.99 -2.63
C GLY A 654 -12.12 -29.63 -2.83
N TRP A 655 -12.11 -29.11 -4.05
CA TRP A 655 -12.80 -27.87 -4.40
C TRP A 655 -14.32 -27.97 -4.25
N ALA A 656 -14.89 -29.11 -4.66
CA ALA A 656 -16.33 -29.35 -4.54
C ALA A 656 -16.77 -29.33 -3.07
N ASP A 657 -16.00 -29.97 -2.18
CA ASP A 657 -16.30 -29.97 -0.75
C ASP A 657 -16.05 -28.60 -0.09
N PHE A 658 -15.04 -27.85 -0.55
CA PHE A 658 -14.78 -26.50 -0.06
C PHE A 658 -15.92 -25.52 -0.39
N PHE A 659 -16.35 -25.45 -1.66
CA PHE A 659 -17.46 -24.58 -2.05
C PHE A 659 -18.78 -25.03 -1.42
N ARG A 660 -19.01 -26.34 -1.30
CA ARG A 660 -20.17 -26.86 -0.57
C ARG A 660 -20.13 -26.46 0.90
N SER A 661 -18.98 -26.59 1.56
CA SER A 661 -18.82 -26.19 2.96
C SER A 661 -19.01 -24.68 3.16
N LEU A 662 -18.60 -23.85 2.21
CA LEU A 662 -18.89 -22.41 2.21
C LEU A 662 -20.39 -22.14 2.14
N THR A 663 -21.12 -22.85 1.28
CA THR A 663 -22.58 -22.71 1.17
C THR A 663 -23.35 -23.28 2.37
N GLU A 664 -22.86 -24.37 2.97
CA GLU A 664 -23.49 -25.00 4.14
C GLU A 664 -23.14 -24.29 5.46
N SER A 665 -22.06 -23.51 5.48
CA SER A 665 -21.64 -22.79 6.68
C SER A 665 -22.62 -21.68 7.03
N ALA A 666 -23.17 -21.73 8.25
CA ALA A 666 -24.05 -20.67 8.76
C ALA A 666 -23.35 -19.30 8.89
N LYS A 667 -22.01 -19.30 9.01
CA LYS A 667 -21.21 -18.06 9.14
C LYS A 667 -20.49 -17.68 7.84
N GLY A 668 -20.19 -18.63 6.96
CA GLY A 668 -19.37 -18.40 5.77
C GLY A 668 -18.00 -17.81 6.09
N LEU A 669 -17.49 -16.94 5.21
CA LEU A 669 -16.29 -16.14 5.41
C LEU A 669 -16.64 -14.64 5.27
N PRO A 670 -17.16 -14.01 6.34
CA PRO A 670 -17.81 -12.70 6.26
C PRO A 670 -16.86 -11.53 5.99
N VAL A 671 -15.60 -11.65 6.41
CA VAL A 671 -14.57 -10.60 6.29
C VAL A 671 -13.51 -10.92 5.24
N LEU A 672 -13.71 -11.97 4.42
CA LEU A 672 -12.77 -12.32 3.36
C LEU A 672 -12.76 -11.22 2.31
N GLU A 673 -11.64 -10.53 2.15
CA GLU A 673 -11.45 -9.44 1.20
C GLU A 673 -10.81 -9.92 -0.09
N MET A 674 -9.90 -10.90 -0.02
CA MET A 674 -9.13 -11.40 -1.16
C MET A 674 -9.16 -12.94 -1.21
N LEU A 675 -9.52 -13.47 -2.37
CA LEU A 675 -9.48 -14.90 -2.69
C LEU A 675 -8.70 -15.11 -3.99
N ASP A 676 -7.56 -15.79 -3.90
CA ASP A 676 -6.78 -16.20 -5.08
C ASP A 676 -6.89 -17.71 -5.31
N LEU A 677 -7.43 -18.08 -6.47
CA LEU A 677 -7.58 -19.46 -6.94
C LEU A 677 -6.84 -19.66 -8.27
N SER A 678 -5.88 -18.79 -8.57
CA SER A 678 -5.17 -18.81 -9.84
C SER A 678 -4.38 -20.12 -10.01
N GLY A 679 -4.21 -20.64 -11.22
CA GLY A 679 -3.49 -21.89 -11.50
C GLY A 679 -4.20 -23.19 -11.08
N THR A 680 -5.26 -23.11 -10.28
CA THR A 680 -5.95 -24.29 -9.72
C THR A 680 -6.94 -24.94 -10.67
N CYS A 681 -7.49 -26.11 -10.30
CA CYS A 681 -8.67 -26.69 -10.96
C CYS A 681 -10.02 -26.24 -10.36
N ALA A 682 -10.04 -25.21 -9.49
CA ALA A 682 -11.24 -24.74 -8.80
C ALA A 682 -12.37 -24.31 -9.76
N GLY A 683 -12.03 -23.80 -10.95
CA GLY A 683 -13.00 -23.42 -11.96
C GLY A 683 -13.79 -24.60 -12.56
N LEU A 684 -13.30 -25.85 -12.45
CA LEU A 684 -14.11 -27.02 -12.81
C LEU A 684 -15.37 -27.11 -11.94
N GLU A 685 -15.26 -26.65 -10.69
CA GLU A 685 -16.34 -26.47 -9.71
C GLU A 685 -16.92 -25.05 -9.71
N GLY A 686 -16.86 -24.35 -10.84
CA GLY A 686 -17.38 -22.99 -10.97
C GLY A 686 -18.87 -22.84 -10.62
N GLU A 687 -19.66 -23.91 -10.68
CA GLU A 687 -21.05 -23.92 -10.18
C GLU A 687 -21.11 -23.75 -8.66
N GLY A 688 -20.19 -24.40 -7.93
CA GLY A 688 -20.04 -24.22 -6.49
C GLY A 688 -19.63 -22.80 -6.15
N LEU A 689 -18.65 -22.25 -6.87
CA LEU A 689 -18.23 -20.84 -6.70
C LEU A 689 -19.37 -19.85 -7.03
N ALA A 690 -20.18 -20.15 -8.05
CA ALA A 690 -21.38 -19.35 -8.34
C ALA A 690 -22.40 -19.42 -7.19
N ALA A 691 -22.63 -20.61 -6.63
CA ALA A 691 -23.53 -20.80 -5.51
C ALA A 691 -23.06 -20.07 -4.23
N THR A 692 -21.75 -20.02 -3.95
CA THR A 692 -21.22 -19.25 -2.80
C THR A 692 -21.50 -17.76 -2.94
N PHE A 693 -21.43 -17.21 -4.16
CA PHE A 693 -21.84 -15.83 -4.43
C PHE A 693 -23.35 -15.64 -4.31
N GLU A 694 -24.16 -16.54 -4.86
CA GLU A 694 -25.63 -16.43 -4.80
C GLU A 694 -26.17 -16.44 -3.36
N GLN A 695 -25.58 -17.26 -2.50
CA GLN A 695 -25.98 -17.38 -1.09
C GLN A 695 -25.36 -16.30 -0.19
N GLY A 696 -24.42 -15.51 -0.70
CA GLY A 696 -23.74 -14.47 0.09
C GLY A 696 -22.82 -15.04 1.17
N ALA A 697 -22.20 -16.21 0.94
CA ALA A 697 -21.27 -16.84 1.88
C ALA A 697 -19.96 -16.06 2.07
N VAL A 698 -19.63 -15.17 1.11
CA VAL A 698 -18.41 -14.33 1.08
C VAL A 698 -18.76 -12.85 0.83
N PRO A 699 -19.51 -12.19 1.73
CA PRO A 699 -20.05 -10.86 1.50
C PRO A 699 -18.99 -9.73 1.52
N GLY A 700 -17.86 -9.94 2.20
CA GLY A 700 -16.76 -8.97 2.32
C GLY A 700 -15.82 -8.90 1.12
N LEU A 701 -16.02 -9.75 0.11
CA LEU A 701 -15.06 -9.98 -0.96
C LEU A 701 -14.87 -8.74 -1.85
N ARG A 702 -13.62 -8.30 -1.96
CA ARG A 702 -13.19 -7.14 -2.76
C ARG A 702 -12.43 -7.57 -4.00
N GLY A 703 -11.61 -8.61 -3.89
CA GLY A 703 -10.80 -9.16 -4.97
C GLY A 703 -10.94 -10.67 -5.11
N VAL A 704 -11.19 -11.12 -6.35
CA VAL A 704 -11.16 -12.53 -6.72
C VAL A 704 -10.22 -12.73 -7.90
N TYR A 705 -9.24 -13.59 -7.72
CA TYR A 705 -8.22 -13.90 -8.71
C TYR A 705 -8.43 -15.34 -9.20
N LEU A 706 -8.65 -15.47 -10.51
CA LEU A 706 -9.07 -16.70 -11.20
C LEU A 706 -8.20 -16.94 -12.45
N LYS A 707 -6.95 -16.45 -12.43
CA LYS A 707 -6.04 -16.60 -13.57
C LYS A 707 -5.71 -18.08 -13.71
N GLN A 708 -5.94 -18.73 -14.87
CA GLN A 708 -5.68 -20.16 -15.08
C GLN A 708 -6.51 -21.13 -14.22
N ALA A 709 -7.66 -20.71 -13.67
CA ALA A 709 -8.46 -21.55 -12.77
C ALA A 709 -9.22 -22.74 -13.45
N ARG A 710 -8.94 -23.08 -14.71
CA ARG A 710 -9.51 -24.23 -15.47
C ARG A 710 -11.04 -24.37 -15.41
N PHE A 711 -11.77 -23.36 -15.88
CA PHE A 711 -13.25 -23.38 -15.85
C PHE A 711 -13.89 -24.49 -16.71
N SER A 712 -14.90 -25.16 -16.14
CA SER A 712 -15.84 -25.96 -16.94
C SER A 712 -16.84 -25.05 -17.67
N ASN A 713 -17.41 -25.51 -18.78
CA ASN A 713 -18.45 -24.75 -19.50
C ASN A 713 -19.64 -24.41 -18.59
N GLN A 714 -20.09 -25.40 -17.80
CA GLN A 714 -21.17 -25.22 -16.83
C GLN A 714 -20.80 -24.22 -15.72
N GLY A 715 -19.60 -24.31 -15.15
CA GLY A 715 -19.13 -23.37 -14.13
C GLY A 715 -18.99 -21.93 -14.66
N ALA A 716 -18.47 -21.77 -15.88
CA ALA A 716 -18.41 -20.47 -16.54
C ALA A 716 -19.80 -19.89 -16.80
N LYS A 717 -20.75 -20.71 -17.24
CA LYS A 717 -22.16 -20.32 -17.43
C LYS A 717 -22.82 -19.93 -16.11
N ALA A 718 -22.61 -20.69 -15.04
CA ALA A 718 -23.15 -20.39 -13.72
C ALA A 718 -22.66 -19.04 -13.20
N LEU A 719 -21.34 -18.78 -13.29
CA LEU A 719 -20.79 -17.46 -12.97
C LEU A 719 -21.36 -16.35 -13.87
N ALA A 720 -21.54 -16.62 -15.17
CA ALA A 720 -22.12 -15.66 -16.11
C ALA A 720 -23.56 -15.32 -15.73
N ASP A 721 -24.34 -16.30 -15.28
CA ASP A 721 -25.72 -16.11 -14.84
C ASP A 721 -25.78 -15.33 -13.51
N VAL A 722 -24.84 -15.55 -12.58
CA VAL A 722 -24.70 -14.78 -11.32
C VAL A 722 -24.34 -13.32 -11.60
N VAL A 723 -23.35 -13.07 -12.45
CA VAL A 723 -23.01 -11.73 -12.96
C VAL A 723 -24.24 -11.12 -13.62
N GLY A 724 -24.91 -11.91 -14.46
CA GLY A 724 -26.08 -11.53 -15.21
C GLY A 724 -27.26 -11.10 -14.34
N ARG A 725 -27.41 -11.70 -13.16
CA ARG A 725 -28.44 -11.37 -12.16
C ARG A 725 -28.01 -10.28 -11.18
N GLY A 726 -26.77 -9.79 -11.27
CA GLY A 726 -26.22 -8.80 -10.33
C GLY A 726 -26.04 -9.33 -8.91
N ARG A 727 -25.73 -10.63 -8.76
CA ARG A 727 -25.62 -11.35 -7.47
C ARG A 727 -24.19 -11.48 -6.96
N LEU A 728 -23.24 -10.75 -7.54
CA LEU A 728 -21.88 -10.66 -7.01
C LEU A 728 -21.85 -9.90 -5.67
N PRO A 729 -20.85 -10.16 -4.81
CA PRO A 729 -20.64 -9.38 -3.58
C PRO A 729 -20.60 -7.88 -3.87
N SER A 730 -21.34 -7.08 -3.10
CA SER A 730 -21.52 -5.65 -3.39
C SER A 730 -20.24 -4.82 -3.25
N GLY A 731 -19.24 -5.32 -2.52
CA GLY A 731 -17.92 -4.70 -2.35
C GLY A 731 -16.89 -5.12 -3.41
N LEU A 732 -17.23 -6.04 -4.32
CA LEU A 732 -16.31 -6.61 -5.28
C LEU A 732 -15.87 -5.56 -6.32
N CYS A 733 -14.58 -5.21 -6.30
CA CYS A 733 -13.99 -4.23 -7.20
C CYS A 733 -12.90 -4.81 -8.11
N GLU A 734 -12.38 -5.98 -7.76
CA GLU A 734 -11.30 -6.67 -8.46
C GLU A 734 -11.78 -8.08 -8.84
N LEU A 735 -11.84 -8.37 -10.14
CA LEU A 735 -12.16 -9.68 -10.66
C LEU A 735 -11.17 -9.98 -11.80
N TYR A 736 -10.15 -10.78 -11.50
CA TYR A 736 -9.10 -11.14 -12.44
C TYR A 736 -9.39 -12.52 -13.03
N VAL A 737 -9.88 -12.54 -14.27
CA VAL A 737 -10.16 -13.79 -15.00
C VAL A 737 -9.24 -13.81 -16.23
N GLY A 738 -8.13 -14.57 -16.16
CA GLY A 738 -7.10 -14.62 -17.20
C GLY A 738 -6.58 -16.03 -17.48
N GLY A 739 -5.85 -16.26 -18.56
CA GLY A 739 -5.32 -17.58 -18.95
C GLY A 739 -3.80 -17.63 -18.95
N GLY A 740 -3.21 -18.81 -18.96
CA GLY A 740 -1.76 -19.00 -19.04
C GLY A 740 -1.41 -20.49 -18.93
N PHE A 741 -0.12 -20.78 -19.10
CA PHE A 741 0.39 -22.01 -19.69
C PHE A 741 -0.03 -23.31 -19.00
N GLY A 742 -0.76 -24.14 -19.74
CA GLY A 742 -1.07 -25.54 -19.43
C GLY A 742 -2.06 -26.05 -20.47
N GLY A 743 -1.72 -27.12 -21.19
CA GLY A 743 -2.44 -27.53 -22.40
C GLY A 743 -3.94 -27.77 -22.19
N GLY A 744 -4.74 -27.40 -23.22
CA GLY A 744 -5.97 -28.13 -23.51
C GLY A 744 -7.33 -27.43 -23.43
N MET A 745 -7.45 -26.11 -23.22
CA MET A 745 -8.76 -25.46 -23.27
C MET A 745 -8.83 -24.28 -24.23
N GLU A 746 -9.31 -24.53 -25.44
CA GLU A 746 -10.13 -23.54 -26.15
C GLU A 746 -11.34 -23.24 -25.25
N GLY A 747 -11.40 -22.05 -24.64
CA GLY A 747 -12.56 -21.63 -23.86
C GLY A 747 -13.84 -21.76 -24.69
N GLY A 748 -14.73 -22.68 -24.28
CA GLY A 748 -16.01 -22.94 -24.93
C GLY A 748 -16.92 -21.71 -24.97
N GLU A 749 -18.05 -21.81 -25.66
CA GLU A 749 -19.02 -20.71 -25.83
C GLU A 749 -19.49 -20.10 -24.50
N ASP A 750 -19.52 -20.88 -23.42
CA ASP A 750 -19.96 -20.42 -22.10
C ASP A 750 -18.93 -19.52 -21.37
N PHE A 751 -17.62 -19.76 -21.55
CA PHE A 751 -16.59 -18.82 -21.05
C PHE A 751 -16.66 -17.49 -21.81
N GLN A 752 -17.06 -17.53 -23.09
CA GLN A 752 -17.36 -16.33 -23.86
C GLN A 752 -18.61 -15.62 -23.33
N LYS A 753 -19.65 -16.37 -22.94
CA LYS A 753 -20.84 -15.81 -22.29
C LYS A 753 -20.48 -15.08 -20.99
N LEU A 754 -19.62 -15.67 -20.16
CA LEU A 754 -19.10 -15.01 -18.95
C LEU A 754 -18.44 -13.67 -19.27
N PHE A 755 -17.52 -13.65 -20.23
CA PHE A 755 -16.89 -12.39 -20.66
C PHE A 755 -17.86 -11.38 -21.25
N VAL A 756 -18.83 -11.84 -22.05
CA VAL A 756 -19.88 -10.97 -22.62
C VAL A 756 -20.70 -10.34 -21.50
N GLU A 757 -21.18 -11.12 -20.53
CA GLU A 757 -21.97 -10.62 -19.39
C GLU A 757 -21.17 -9.63 -18.54
N ILE A 758 -19.89 -9.95 -18.26
CA ILE A 758 -18.94 -9.06 -17.58
C ILE A 758 -18.82 -7.73 -18.35
N CYS A 759 -18.53 -7.77 -19.65
CA CYS A 759 -18.35 -6.56 -20.47
C CYS A 759 -19.65 -5.74 -20.63
N GLN A 760 -20.80 -6.40 -20.71
CA GLN A 760 -22.10 -5.75 -20.88
C GLN A 760 -22.59 -5.09 -19.59
N LYS A 761 -22.53 -5.80 -18.47
CA LYS A 761 -23.14 -5.36 -17.20
C LYS A 761 -22.17 -4.64 -16.25
N GLY A 762 -20.87 -4.91 -16.34
CA GLY A 762 -19.89 -4.39 -15.39
C GLY A 762 -19.97 -5.07 -14.02
N LEU A 763 -19.11 -4.65 -13.08
CA LEU A 763 -19.20 -5.05 -11.68
C LEU A 763 -20.22 -4.17 -10.92
N PRO A 764 -20.80 -4.65 -9.80
CA PRO A 764 -21.71 -3.87 -8.98
C PRO A 764 -21.07 -2.54 -8.56
N GLY A 765 -21.69 -1.41 -8.93
CA GLY A 765 -21.33 -0.09 -8.43
C GLY A 765 -20.19 0.64 -9.14
N ARG A 766 -19.39 0.02 -10.03
CA ARG A 766 -18.38 0.71 -10.87
C ARG A 766 -18.10 -0.03 -12.20
N PRO A 767 -18.04 0.68 -13.34
CA PRO A 767 -17.44 0.13 -14.58
C PRO A 767 -15.94 -0.17 -14.41
N PHE A 768 -15.39 -1.12 -15.18
CA PHE A 768 -14.00 -1.56 -15.05
C PHE A 768 -13.02 -0.42 -15.29
N PRO A 769 -12.09 -0.11 -14.36
CA PRO A 769 -10.98 0.78 -14.65
C PRO A 769 -9.90 0.07 -15.47
N ALA A 770 -9.74 -1.25 -15.29
CA ALA A 770 -8.73 -2.10 -15.92
C ALA A 770 -9.28 -3.49 -16.29
N LEU A 771 -8.82 -4.06 -17.40
CA LEU A 771 -9.07 -5.45 -17.80
C LEU A 771 -7.76 -6.12 -18.25
N ASP A 772 -7.48 -7.30 -17.73
CA ASP A 772 -6.34 -8.14 -18.11
C ASP A 772 -6.81 -9.41 -18.84
N PHE A 773 -6.37 -9.57 -20.09
CA PHE A 773 -6.65 -10.73 -20.96
C PHE A 773 -5.40 -11.51 -21.32
N SER A 774 -4.38 -11.48 -20.48
CA SER A 774 -3.13 -12.18 -20.75
C SER A 774 -3.37 -13.70 -20.88
N GLY A 775 -2.76 -14.38 -21.88
CA GLY A 775 -2.85 -15.84 -22.08
C GLY A 775 -3.23 -16.39 -23.49
N ARG A 776 -3.30 -17.74 -23.61
CA ARG A 776 -3.32 -18.47 -24.91
C ARG A 776 -4.67 -18.70 -25.61
N VAL A 777 -5.83 -18.20 -25.16
CA VAL A 777 -7.09 -18.30 -25.94
C VAL A 777 -7.92 -17.02 -25.84
N VAL A 778 -7.89 -16.17 -26.88
CA VAL A 778 -8.67 -14.91 -26.88
C VAL A 778 -9.13 -14.40 -28.27
N ARG A 779 -9.23 -15.21 -29.34
CA ARG A 779 -9.62 -14.66 -30.66
C ARG A 779 -11.05 -14.10 -30.68
N ARG A 780 -12.03 -14.84 -30.15
CA ARG A 780 -13.42 -14.37 -30.01
C ARG A 780 -13.58 -13.38 -28.86
N GLY A 781 -12.89 -13.59 -27.74
CA GLY A 781 -12.93 -12.68 -26.58
C GLY A 781 -12.44 -11.26 -26.92
N LEU A 782 -11.31 -11.14 -27.61
CA LEU A 782 -10.80 -9.84 -28.07
C LEU A 782 -11.66 -9.24 -29.17
N ASN A 783 -12.29 -10.07 -30.01
CA ASN A 783 -13.29 -9.60 -30.96
C ASN A 783 -14.50 -8.98 -30.23
N THR A 784 -15.00 -9.65 -29.19
CA THR A 784 -16.12 -9.16 -28.38
C THR A 784 -15.75 -7.89 -27.61
N LEU A 785 -14.56 -7.83 -27.00
CA LEU A 785 -14.06 -6.61 -26.36
C LEU A 785 -13.98 -5.47 -27.38
N GLY A 786 -13.41 -5.73 -28.56
CA GLY A 786 -13.35 -4.76 -29.65
C GLY A 786 -14.72 -4.25 -30.09
N LEU A 787 -15.68 -5.16 -30.33
CA LEU A 787 -17.05 -4.82 -30.67
C LEU A 787 -17.78 -4.09 -29.54
N GLY A 788 -17.55 -4.45 -28.28
CA GLY A 788 -18.14 -3.80 -27.11
C GLY A 788 -17.59 -2.39 -26.88
N LEU A 789 -16.30 -2.18 -27.13
CA LEU A 789 -15.66 -0.86 -27.13
C LEU A 789 -16.15 -0.01 -28.31
N GLU A 790 -16.31 -0.59 -29.51
CA GLU A 790 -16.94 0.05 -30.67
C GLU A 790 -18.38 0.48 -30.36
N ALA A 791 -19.16 -0.39 -29.70
CA ALA A 791 -20.57 -0.20 -29.39
C ALA A 791 -20.84 0.61 -28.11
N GLY A 792 -19.82 0.90 -27.29
CA GLY A 792 -19.96 1.68 -26.06
C GLY A 792 -20.76 0.98 -24.94
N TRP A 793 -20.54 -0.34 -24.76
CA TRP A 793 -21.20 -1.14 -23.72
C TRP A 793 -21.02 -0.55 -22.32
N ALA A 794 -22.07 -0.61 -21.50
CA ALA A 794 -22.13 0.05 -20.20
C ALA A 794 -20.98 -0.35 -19.27
N GLY A 795 -20.64 -1.64 -19.22
CA GLY A 795 -19.53 -2.16 -18.41
C GLY A 795 -18.14 -1.66 -18.84
N LEU A 796 -17.99 -1.23 -20.10
CA LEU A 796 -16.71 -0.79 -20.68
C LEU A 796 -16.57 0.75 -20.77
N ARG A 797 -17.59 1.53 -20.37
CA ARG A 797 -17.62 3.00 -20.57
C ARG A 797 -16.46 3.74 -19.89
N ASN A 798 -15.95 3.23 -18.77
CA ASN A 798 -14.82 3.84 -18.04
C ASN A 798 -13.54 3.00 -18.14
N LEU A 799 -13.47 2.05 -19.08
CA LEU A 799 -12.27 1.24 -19.26
C LEU A 799 -11.10 2.14 -19.68
N SER A 800 -10.10 2.21 -18.80
CA SER A 800 -8.92 3.07 -18.98
C SER A 800 -7.62 2.28 -19.16
N VAL A 801 -7.57 1.04 -18.68
CA VAL A 801 -6.40 0.17 -18.74
C VAL A 801 -6.77 -1.15 -19.43
N ILE A 802 -5.98 -1.55 -20.42
CA ILE A 802 -6.09 -2.84 -21.09
C ILE A 802 -4.73 -3.54 -21.01
N VAL A 803 -4.70 -4.77 -20.48
CA VAL A 803 -3.50 -5.60 -20.38
C VAL A 803 -3.67 -6.84 -21.26
N LEU A 804 -2.75 -7.05 -22.20
CA LEU A 804 -2.75 -8.09 -23.24
C LEU A 804 -1.38 -8.79 -23.31
N ARG A 805 -0.83 -9.21 -22.17
CA ARG A 805 0.47 -9.91 -22.15
C ARG A 805 0.33 -11.34 -22.67
N ASN A 806 1.37 -11.90 -23.29
CA ASN A 806 1.33 -13.29 -23.79
C ASN A 806 0.09 -13.65 -24.67
N THR A 807 -0.44 -12.68 -25.41
CA THR A 807 -1.60 -12.83 -26.29
C THR A 807 -1.18 -13.37 -27.66
N GLY A 808 -1.89 -14.40 -28.16
CA GLY A 808 -1.61 -14.96 -29.49
C GLY A 808 -1.80 -13.97 -30.66
N ILE A 809 -0.93 -14.06 -31.68
CA ILE A 809 -0.89 -13.20 -32.87
C ILE A 809 -2.27 -13.05 -33.54
N GLN A 810 -3.01 -14.15 -33.70
CA GLN A 810 -4.32 -14.16 -34.35
C GLN A 810 -5.37 -13.35 -33.57
N SER A 811 -5.27 -13.32 -32.24
CA SER A 811 -6.20 -12.57 -31.39
C SER A 811 -5.92 -11.07 -31.45
N LEU A 812 -4.64 -10.68 -31.41
CA LEU A 812 -4.22 -9.29 -31.62
C LEU A 812 -4.59 -8.80 -33.04
N HIS A 813 -4.48 -9.66 -34.05
CA HIS A 813 -4.91 -9.33 -35.42
C HIS A 813 -6.42 -9.10 -35.54
N VAL A 814 -7.24 -9.83 -34.78
CA VAL A 814 -8.69 -9.58 -34.75
C VAL A 814 -9.00 -8.28 -34.02
N PHE A 815 -8.40 -8.05 -32.86
CA PHE A 815 -8.55 -6.80 -32.10
C PHE A 815 -8.13 -5.57 -32.91
N SER A 816 -7.08 -5.70 -33.73
CA SER A 816 -6.59 -4.66 -34.64
C SER A 816 -7.70 -4.10 -35.55
N ARG A 817 -8.69 -4.91 -35.96
CA ARG A 817 -9.82 -4.43 -36.78
C ARG A 817 -10.69 -3.42 -36.03
N SER A 818 -10.89 -3.64 -34.73
CA SER A 818 -11.65 -2.75 -33.86
C SER A 818 -10.83 -1.51 -33.45
N VAL A 819 -9.53 -1.67 -33.26
CA VAL A 819 -8.61 -0.53 -33.05
C VAL A 819 -8.66 0.43 -34.23
N LYS A 820 -8.68 -0.08 -35.49
CA LYS A 820 -8.84 0.79 -36.68
C LYS A 820 -10.12 1.63 -36.64
N LYS A 821 -11.19 1.12 -36.03
CA LYS A 821 -12.47 1.81 -35.87
C LYS A 821 -12.56 2.71 -34.62
N GLY A 822 -11.50 2.78 -33.82
CA GLY A 822 -11.43 3.67 -32.65
C GLY A 822 -11.81 3.04 -31.32
N ALA A 823 -11.70 1.71 -31.18
CA ALA A 823 -11.97 1.01 -29.91
C ALA A 823 -11.14 1.52 -28.72
N LEU A 824 -9.97 2.12 -28.97
CA LEU A 824 -9.08 2.64 -27.92
C LEU A 824 -9.36 4.11 -27.54
N ARG A 825 -10.47 4.70 -28.00
CA ARG A 825 -10.73 6.15 -27.83
C ARG A 825 -10.71 6.60 -26.37
N ASN A 826 -11.16 5.74 -25.46
CA ASN A 826 -11.23 6.02 -24.02
C ASN A 826 -10.10 5.41 -23.19
N VAL A 827 -9.23 4.60 -23.81
CA VAL A 827 -8.17 3.85 -23.12
C VAL A 827 -6.96 4.77 -22.92
N ALA A 828 -6.44 4.81 -21.68
CA ALA A 828 -5.30 5.61 -21.29
C ALA A 828 -4.01 4.78 -21.18
N HIS A 829 -4.11 3.50 -20.85
CA HIS A 829 -2.97 2.58 -20.72
C HIS A 829 -3.22 1.30 -21.52
N LEU A 830 -2.27 0.93 -22.38
CA LEU A 830 -2.28 -0.32 -23.11
C LEU A 830 -0.97 -1.07 -22.83
N ASP A 831 -1.10 -2.25 -22.25
CA ASP A 831 0.02 -3.13 -21.92
C ASP A 831 0.04 -4.34 -22.84
N LEU A 832 1.11 -4.46 -23.62
CA LEU A 832 1.39 -5.55 -24.55
C LEU A 832 2.72 -6.23 -24.17
N GLY A 833 3.11 -6.16 -22.89
CA GLY A 833 4.35 -6.75 -22.39
C GLY A 833 4.41 -8.28 -22.55
N GLU A 834 5.61 -8.85 -22.51
CA GLU A 834 5.89 -10.30 -22.48
C GLU A 834 5.24 -11.08 -23.63
N ASN A 835 4.97 -10.46 -24.78
CA ASN A 835 4.47 -11.16 -25.96
C ASN A 835 5.64 -11.87 -26.68
N LEU A 836 6.09 -13.00 -26.10
CA LEU A 836 7.27 -13.77 -26.54
C LEU A 836 7.00 -14.53 -27.86
N GLY A 837 7.33 -13.89 -28.99
CA GLY A 837 7.35 -14.47 -30.34
C GLY A 837 7.54 -13.40 -31.43
N ILE A 838 7.97 -13.80 -32.64
CA ILE A 838 8.08 -12.97 -33.87
C ILE A 838 6.92 -11.95 -33.93
N PRO A 839 7.14 -10.65 -34.21
CA PRO A 839 6.53 -9.57 -33.43
C PRO A 839 5.00 -9.52 -33.57
N SER A 840 4.33 -10.12 -32.59
CA SER A 840 2.88 -10.34 -32.56
C SER A 840 2.06 -9.05 -32.44
N PHE A 841 2.68 -7.97 -31.94
CA PHE A 841 2.08 -6.66 -31.78
C PHE A 841 2.11 -5.79 -33.06
N VAL A 842 2.87 -6.17 -34.11
CA VAL A 842 3.00 -5.36 -35.35
C VAL A 842 1.65 -5.05 -36.02
N PRO A 843 0.72 -6.01 -36.19
CA PRO A 843 -0.61 -5.72 -36.72
C PRO A 843 -1.36 -4.66 -35.91
N LEU A 844 -1.16 -4.66 -34.59
CA LEU A 844 -1.81 -3.72 -33.69
C LEU A 844 -1.20 -2.32 -33.79
N MET A 845 0.14 -2.22 -33.90
CA MET A 845 0.82 -0.94 -34.15
C MET A 845 0.41 -0.34 -35.50
N ASN A 846 0.34 -1.17 -36.55
CA ASN A 846 -0.18 -0.73 -37.85
C ASN A 846 -1.66 -0.30 -37.75
N ALA A 847 -2.48 -0.98 -36.95
CA ALA A 847 -3.85 -0.59 -36.72
C ALA A 847 -4.00 0.73 -35.96
N ILE A 848 -3.11 1.03 -35.01
CA ILE A 848 -3.03 2.34 -34.36
C ILE A 848 -2.65 3.42 -35.38
N ALA A 849 -1.68 3.13 -36.26
CA ALA A 849 -1.28 4.05 -37.30
C ALA A 849 -2.41 4.35 -38.32
N GLU A 850 -3.27 3.37 -38.57
CA GLU A 850 -4.36 3.43 -39.55
C GLU A 850 -5.75 3.70 -38.92
N CYS A 851 -5.82 4.02 -37.62
CA CYS A 851 -7.10 4.21 -36.96
C CYS A 851 -7.81 5.51 -37.36
N VAL A 852 -9.13 5.52 -37.19
CA VAL A 852 -9.95 6.73 -37.37
C VAL A 852 -9.42 7.89 -36.51
N PRO A 853 -9.48 9.15 -36.98
CA PRO A 853 -9.01 10.29 -36.21
C PRO A 853 -9.57 10.34 -34.79
N GLY A 854 -8.68 10.48 -33.81
CA GLY A 854 -9.03 10.46 -32.39
C GLY A 854 -9.35 9.07 -31.82
N GLY A 855 -9.13 8.00 -32.59
CA GLY A 855 -9.35 6.61 -32.19
C GLY A 855 -8.46 6.12 -31.05
N CYS A 856 -7.34 6.80 -30.79
CA CYS A 856 -6.43 6.56 -29.67
C CYS A 856 -6.13 7.84 -28.87
N ALA A 857 -7.05 8.82 -28.87
CA ALA A 857 -6.79 10.18 -28.37
C ALA A 857 -6.40 10.27 -26.88
N LYS A 858 -6.85 9.32 -26.04
CA LYS A 858 -6.55 9.30 -24.60
C LYS A 858 -5.34 8.45 -24.22
N LEU A 859 -4.77 7.69 -25.17
CA LEU A 859 -3.67 6.78 -24.87
C LEU A 859 -2.44 7.58 -24.41
N ALA A 860 -2.08 7.42 -23.13
CA ALA A 860 -1.00 8.13 -22.46
C ALA A 860 0.23 7.24 -22.23
N THR A 861 0.01 5.93 -22.04
CA THR A 861 1.07 4.94 -21.80
C THR A 861 0.90 3.72 -22.71
N LEU A 862 2.00 3.29 -23.31
CA LEU A 862 2.11 2.08 -24.12
C LEU A 862 3.28 1.22 -23.62
N GLU A 863 3.00 0.03 -23.11
CA GLU A 863 4.00 -0.88 -22.55
C GLU A 863 4.28 -2.04 -23.53
N LEU A 864 5.53 -2.17 -23.98
CA LEU A 864 5.99 -3.16 -24.97
C LEU A 864 7.17 -4.03 -24.46
N SER A 865 7.50 -4.01 -23.15
CA SER A 865 8.61 -4.78 -22.56
C SER A 865 8.48 -6.30 -22.76
N GLY A 866 9.59 -7.05 -22.68
CA GLY A 866 9.58 -8.52 -22.78
C GLY A 866 9.18 -9.11 -24.15
N SER A 867 9.05 -8.29 -25.20
CA SER A 867 8.78 -8.74 -26.57
C SER A 867 10.11 -8.86 -27.35
N ARG A 868 10.47 -10.06 -27.84
CA ARG A 868 11.63 -10.25 -28.73
C ARG A 868 11.34 -9.63 -30.09
N ALA A 869 11.80 -8.40 -30.34
CA ALA A 869 11.37 -7.66 -31.53
C ALA A 869 12.51 -6.93 -32.24
N GLY A 870 13.39 -7.64 -32.93
CA GLY A 870 14.28 -7.00 -33.92
C GLY A 870 13.48 -6.30 -35.04
N VAL A 871 12.47 -6.96 -35.62
CA VAL A 871 11.77 -6.52 -36.86
C VAL A 871 10.55 -5.59 -36.61
N GLY A 872 10.27 -5.21 -35.36
CA GLY A 872 9.06 -4.47 -34.97
C GLY A 872 9.18 -2.94 -35.04
N GLY A 873 10.40 -2.40 -35.04
CA GLY A 873 10.68 -0.98 -34.87
C GLY A 873 10.01 -0.07 -35.91
N LYS A 874 9.94 -0.49 -37.18
CA LYS A 874 9.24 0.27 -38.24
C LYS A 874 7.76 0.47 -37.96
N ALA A 875 7.08 -0.55 -37.41
CA ALA A 875 5.66 -0.47 -37.10
C ALA A 875 5.41 0.48 -35.91
N VAL A 876 6.30 0.46 -34.92
CA VAL A 876 6.27 1.40 -33.79
C VAL A 876 6.51 2.83 -34.27
N ALA A 877 7.54 3.06 -35.09
CA ALA A 877 7.82 4.37 -35.70
C ALA A 877 6.60 4.88 -36.49
N ARG A 878 5.99 4.02 -37.31
CA ARG A 878 4.77 4.36 -38.08
C ARG A 878 3.60 4.72 -37.17
N ALA A 879 3.40 4.02 -36.05
CA ALA A 879 2.37 4.35 -35.08
C ALA A 879 2.62 5.70 -34.40
N LEU A 880 3.86 5.97 -33.98
CA LEU A 880 4.26 7.24 -33.37
C LEU A 880 4.12 8.42 -34.34
N GLY A 881 4.49 8.24 -35.61
CA GLY A 881 4.39 9.26 -36.66
C GLY A 881 3.00 9.44 -37.28
N SER A 882 1.99 8.70 -36.82
CA SER A 882 0.65 8.72 -37.44
C SER A 882 -0.21 9.93 -37.06
N GLY A 883 0.13 10.65 -35.98
CA GLY A 883 -0.72 11.70 -35.41
C GLY A 883 -1.91 11.18 -34.59
N ASN A 884 -2.14 9.86 -34.52
CA ASN A 884 -3.25 9.27 -33.76
C ASN A 884 -3.01 9.16 -32.24
N LEU A 885 -1.81 9.53 -31.77
CA LEU A 885 -1.36 9.39 -30.38
C LEU A 885 -1.09 10.76 -29.69
N PRO A 886 -2.03 11.73 -29.69
CA PRO A 886 -1.76 13.09 -29.22
C PRO A 886 -1.53 13.20 -27.70
N SER A 887 -1.98 12.23 -26.91
CA SER A 887 -1.84 12.21 -25.45
C SER A 887 -0.67 11.37 -24.95
N LEU A 888 0.07 10.70 -25.83
CA LEU A 888 1.11 9.75 -25.46
C LEU A 888 2.25 10.46 -24.72
N ARG A 889 2.58 9.97 -23.52
CA ARG A 889 3.62 10.51 -22.64
C ARG A 889 4.77 9.53 -22.46
N TYR A 890 4.43 8.25 -22.32
CA TYR A 890 5.37 7.18 -21.97
C TYR A 890 5.20 5.99 -22.91
N VAL A 891 6.33 5.48 -23.38
CA VAL A 891 6.41 4.24 -24.16
C VAL A 891 7.57 3.45 -23.59
N THR A 892 7.29 2.27 -23.05
CA THR A 892 8.32 1.36 -22.56
C THR A 892 8.63 0.35 -23.66
N LEU A 893 9.92 0.12 -23.93
CA LEU A 893 10.38 -0.84 -24.91
C LEU A 893 11.28 -1.88 -24.22
N ALA A 894 11.19 -3.13 -24.69
CA ALA A 894 12.13 -4.18 -24.27
C ALA A 894 13.53 -3.89 -24.82
N PRO A 895 14.61 -4.32 -24.12
CA PRO A 895 15.92 -4.46 -24.75
C PRO A 895 15.72 -5.30 -26.03
N CYS A 896 16.21 -4.81 -27.17
CA CYS A 896 16.09 -5.44 -28.50
C CYS A 896 14.81 -5.16 -29.32
N CYS A 897 14.02 -4.11 -29.03
CA CYS A 897 12.80 -3.75 -29.79
C CYS A 897 13.02 -3.04 -31.15
N PHE A 898 14.25 -2.63 -31.45
CA PHE A 898 14.56 -1.84 -32.64
C PHE A 898 15.83 -2.36 -33.30
N ASP A 899 15.71 -2.79 -34.55
CA ASP A 899 16.83 -2.96 -35.47
C ASP A 899 17.28 -1.59 -36.05
N THR A 900 18.39 -1.59 -36.79
CA THR A 900 18.93 -0.39 -37.47
C THR A 900 17.89 0.28 -38.36
N GLU A 901 17.08 -0.50 -39.09
CA GLU A 901 16.04 0.05 -39.97
C GLU A 901 14.89 0.69 -39.19
N GLY A 902 14.50 0.11 -38.05
CA GLY A 902 13.54 0.67 -37.12
C GLY A 902 14.02 1.97 -36.50
N MET A 903 15.31 2.04 -36.13
CA MET A 903 15.93 3.27 -35.61
C MET A 903 15.98 4.37 -36.66
N ALA A 904 16.30 4.04 -37.91
CA ALA A 904 16.22 4.97 -39.03
C ALA A 904 14.78 5.48 -39.25
N ALA A 905 13.78 4.58 -39.24
CA ALA A 905 12.37 4.96 -39.39
C ALA A 905 11.90 5.88 -38.24
N LEU A 906 12.34 5.63 -37.01
CA LEU A 906 12.06 6.50 -35.88
C LEU A 906 12.75 7.87 -36.04
N GLY A 907 13.99 7.90 -36.54
CA GLY A 907 14.70 9.12 -36.91
C GLY A 907 13.94 9.99 -37.92
N GLU A 908 13.35 9.40 -38.96
CA GLU A 908 12.51 10.13 -39.93
C GLU A 908 11.27 10.75 -39.29
N VAL A 909 10.63 10.04 -38.35
CA VAL A 909 9.45 10.57 -37.62
C VAL A 909 9.81 11.84 -36.85
N PHE A 910 10.97 11.87 -36.20
CA PHE A 910 11.45 13.07 -35.51
C PHE A 910 11.88 14.15 -36.50
N ARG A 911 12.56 13.79 -37.60
CA ARG A 911 12.99 14.73 -38.64
C ARG A 911 11.82 15.49 -39.25
N GLU A 912 10.73 14.78 -39.56
CA GLU A 912 9.50 15.35 -40.12
C GLU A 912 8.61 16.05 -39.07
N GLY A 913 8.99 16.05 -37.79
CA GLY A 913 8.18 16.68 -36.72
C GLY A 913 6.86 15.97 -36.44
N ARG A 914 6.74 14.69 -36.78
CA ARG A 914 5.51 13.89 -36.63
C ARG A 914 5.41 13.15 -35.29
N ALA A 915 6.41 13.27 -34.42
CA ALA A 915 6.42 12.61 -33.12
C ALA A 915 5.27 13.12 -32.22
N PRO A 916 4.75 12.29 -31.29
CA PRO A 916 3.69 12.70 -30.37
C PRO A 916 4.08 13.95 -29.55
N PRO A 917 3.21 14.97 -29.47
CA PRO A 917 3.59 16.29 -28.93
C PRO A 917 3.81 16.32 -27.41
N ARG A 918 3.31 15.31 -26.67
CA ARG A 918 3.41 15.20 -25.21
C ARG A 918 4.41 14.15 -24.73
N LEU A 919 5.19 13.58 -25.66
CA LEU A 919 6.15 12.54 -25.36
C LEU A 919 7.25 13.07 -24.44
N ARG A 920 7.40 12.47 -23.26
CA ARG A 920 8.35 12.93 -22.21
C ARG A 920 9.72 12.24 -22.29
N GLN A 921 9.77 11.08 -22.93
CA GLN A 921 10.98 10.26 -23.07
C GLN A 921 11.05 9.73 -24.50
N ILE A 922 12.26 9.69 -25.07
CA ILE A 922 12.48 9.02 -26.35
C ILE A 922 12.27 7.52 -26.11
N PRO A 923 11.45 6.83 -26.92
CA PRO A 923 11.18 5.42 -26.77
C PRO A 923 12.43 4.65 -27.17
N LEU A 924 13.30 4.39 -26.20
CA LEU A 924 14.54 3.65 -26.36
C LEU A 924 14.45 2.35 -25.55
N PRO A 925 15.11 1.26 -26.00
CA PRO A 925 15.18 0.03 -25.24
C PRO A 925 15.87 0.29 -23.89
N HIS A 926 15.25 -0.08 -22.77
CA HIS A 926 15.96 -0.11 -21.49
C HIS A 926 16.79 -1.41 -21.46
N ASN A 927 18.12 -1.32 -21.46
CA ASN A 927 18.99 -2.49 -21.31
C ASN A 927 19.21 -2.77 -19.81
N PRO A 928 18.64 -3.85 -19.23
CA PRO A 928 19.02 -4.27 -17.90
C PRO A 928 20.43 -4.84 -17.96
N PHE A 929 21.32 -4.16 -17.21
CA PHE A 929 22.69 -4.41 -16.75
C PHE A 929 23.44 -5.77 -16.91
N ASP A 930 22.94 -6.81 -17.57
CA ASP A 930 23.67 -8.08 -17.72
C ASP A 930 24.30 -8.24 -19.11
N TRP A 931 25.62 -8.06 -19.16
CA TRP A 931 26.46 -8.43 -20.31
C TRP A 931 26.79 -9.94 -20.32
N GLU A 932 26.32 -10.70 -19.33
CA GLU A 932 26.53 -12.16 -19.22
C GLU A 932 25.36 -12.97 -19.80
N MET A 933 24.91 -12.64 -21.01
CA MET A 933 24.15 -13.59 -21.83
C MET A 933 25.09 -14.24 -22.85
N PRO A 934 25.71 -15.40 -22.54
CA PRO A 934 26.71 -16.04 -23.40
C PRO A 934 26.17 -16.56 -24.74
N ASN A 935 24.87 -16.41 -25.02
CA ASN A 935 24.18 -16.90 -26.22
C ASN A 935 23.44 -15.79 -27.00
N TRP A 936 23.83 -14.52 -26.86
CA TRP A 936 23.21 -13.43 -27.62
C TRP A 936 23.82 -13.30 -29.04
N GLU A 937 23.03 -13.62 -30.07
CA GLU A 937 23.42 -13.55 -31.51
C GLU A 937 22.90 -12.28 -32.24
N GLY A 938 22.38 -11.26 -31.53
CA GLY A 938 21.76 -10.08 -32.15
C GLY A 938 22.68 -8.84 -32.24
N ASP A 939 22.58 -8.08 -33.34
CA ASP A 939 23.29 -6.80 -33.50
C ASP A 939 22.79 -5.76 -32.47
N PHE A 940 23.71 -4.99 -31.89
CA PHE A 940 23.38 -3.84 -31.03
C PHE A 940 22.69 -2.74 -31.86
N PRO A 941 21.68 -2.04 -31.32
CA PRO A 941 21.00 -0.97 -32.05
C PRO A 941 21.95 0.21 -32.32
N ASP A 942 22.02 0.64 -33.57
CA ASP A 942 22.73 1.85 -34.01
C ASP A 942 21.81 3.08 -33.85
N PHE A 943 22.25 4.05 -33.05
CA PHE A 943 21.51 5.27 -32.76
C PHE A 943 21.84 6.45 -33.67
N ASP A 944 22.82 6.35 -34.58
CA ASP A 944 23.30 7.47 -35.38
C ASP A 944 22.18 8.05 -36.27
N SER A 945 21.39 7.17 -36.89
CA SER A 945 20.27 7.57 -37.75
C SER A 945 19.15 8.27 -36.96
N LEU A 946 18.90 7.85 -35.72
CA LEU A 946 17.94 8.49 -34.83
C LEU A 946 18.43 9.89 -34.43
N LEU A 947 19.69 9.99 -33.99
CA LEU A 947 20.30 11.25 -33.57
C LEU A 947 20.36 12.25 -34.73
N ASP A 948 20.73 11.82 -35.94
CA ASP A 948 20.70 12.68 -37.13
C ASP A 948 19.28 13.17 -37.46
N GLY A 949 18.28 12.29 -37.35
CA GLY A 949 16.87 12.64 -37.51
C GLY A 949 16.41 13.75 -36.56
N ILE A 950 16.73 13.60 -35.27
CA ILE A 950 16.40 14.61 -34.24
C ILE A 950 17.19 15.91 -34.49
N ALA A 951 18.48 15.83 -34.82
CA ALA A 951 19.31 16.99 -35.10
C ALA A 951 18.77 17.84 -36.26
N ARG A 952 18.24 17.18 -37.30
CA ARG A 952 17.65 17.82 -38.49
C ARG A 952 16.19 18.23 -38.33
N SER A 953 15.52 17.84 -37.25
CA SER A 953 14.12 18.19 -36.98
C SER A 953 13.89 19.70 -36.93
N GLU A 954 12.89 20.22 -37.65
CA GLU A 954 12.52 21.65 -37.59
C GLU A 954 11.79 22.01 -36.29
N VAL A 955 11.01 21.06 -35.73
CA VAL A 955 10.17 21.26 -34.55
C VAL A 955 10.93 21.00 -33.24
N GLY A 956 11.92 20.11 -33.27
CA GLY A 956 12.62 19.66 -32.06
C GLY A 956 11.75 18.77 -31.17
N ILE A 957 12.19 18.52 -29.92
CA ILE A 957 11.47 17.70 -28.95
C ILE A 957 11.36 18.44 -27.61
N PRO A 958 10.47 19.44 -27.50
CA PRO A 958 10.47 20.38 -26.37
C PRO A 958 10.06 19.78 -25.03
N SER A 959 9.41 18.61 -25.01
CA SER A 959 8.90 17.97 -23.78
C SER A 959 9.86 16.92 -23.18
N VAL A 960 11.00 16.64 -23.81
CA VAL A 960 11.94 15.60 -23.34
C VAL A 960 12.90 16.18 -22.31
N SER A 961 12.91 15.60 -21.11
CA SER A 961 13.79 15.99 -20.01
C SER A 961 14.98 15.05 -19.79
N SER A 962 14.93 13.84 -20.35
CA SER A 962 16.00 12.85 -20.25
C SER A 962 16.11 12.01 -21.52
N ILE A 963 17.35 11.75 -21.96
CA ILE A 963 17.69 10.80 -23.03
C ILE A 963 18.62 9.75 -22.42
N ASP A 964 18.25 8.48 -22.54
CA ASP A 964 19.10 7.35 -22.13
C ASP A 964 19.33 6.44 -23.33
N LEU A 965 20.56 6.46 -23.85
CA LEU A 965 21.01 5.65 -24.99
C LEU A 965 21.96 4.54 -24.52
N SER A 966 21.96 4.21 -23.23
CA SER A 966 22.95 3.30 -22.65
C SER A 966 22.88 1.89 -23.25
N GLY A 967 24.04 1.32 -23.61
CA GLY A 967 24.16 -0.03 -24.15
C GLY A 967 23.84 -0.22 -25.64
N GLY A 968 23.79 0.85 -26.45
CA GLY A 968 23.74 0.74 -27.92
C GLY A 968 24.95 1.36 -28.61
N LEU A 969 25.01 1.27 -29.94
CA LEU A 969 26.14 1.78 -30.72
C LEU A 969 25.92 3.23 -31.10
N ILE A 970 26.92 4.07 -30.83
CA ILE A 970 26.97 5.48 -31.25
C ILE A 970 28.33 5.73 -31.87
N GLY A 971 28.35 6.12 -33.14
CA GLY A 971 29.57 6.47 -33.85
C GLY A 971 29.83 7.99 -33.90
N PRO A 972 30.85 8.42 -34.67
CA PRO A 972 31.23 9.83 -34.75
C PRO A 972 30.12 10.70 -35.34
N THR A 973 29.31 10.13 -36.24
CA THR A 973 28.14 10.78 -36.84
C THR A 973 27.04 11.01 -35.81
N GLY A 974 26.71 10.01 -34.98
CA GLY A 974 25.76 10.12 -33.89
C GLY A 974 26.19 11.10 -32.81
N MET A 975 27.45 11.05 -32.38
CA MET A 975 27.99 12.00 -31.39
C MET A 975 27.98 13.44 -31.90
N ARG A 976 28.28 13.67 -33.18
CA ARG A 976 28.15 15.00 -33.79
C ARG A 976 26.71 15.48 -33.82
N ALA A 977 25.77 14.59 -34.17
CA ALA A 977 24.34 14.90 -34.16
C ALA A 977 23.84 15.20 -32.74
N LEU A 978 24.27 14.46 -31.73
CA LEU A 978 23.96 14.74 -30.32
C LEU A 978 24.46 16.11 -29.87
N GLY A 979 25.69 16.48 -30.27
CA GLY A 979 26.21 17.83 -30.05
C GLY A 979 25.36 18.91 -30.73
N VAL A 980 24.81 18.63 -31.92
CA VAL A 980 23.87 19.53 -32.59
C VAL A 980 22.55 19.65 -31.82
N ILE A 981 22.00 18.55 -31.32
CA ILE A 981 20.76 18.51 -30.54
C ILE A 981 20.89 19.38 -29.29
N LEU A 982 21.93 19.14 -28.48
CA LEU A 982 22.21 19.87 -27.24
C LEU A 982 22.47 21.37 -27.49
N GLY A 983 23.10 21.70 -28.62
CA GLY A 983 23.49 23.07 -28.93
C GLY A 983 22.50 23.88 -29.79
N SER A 984 21.38 23.30 -30.22
CA SER A 984 20.44 23.95 -31.16
C SER A 984 19.21 24.57 -30.51
N GLY A 985 19.01 24.40 -29.20
CA GLY A 985 17.82 24.88 -28.49
C GLY A 985 16.53 24.12 -28.84
N LYS A 986 16.64 23.03 -29.61
CA LYS A 986 15.52 22.16 -30.04
C LYS A 986 15.01 21.22 -28.93
N VAL A 987 15.77 21.07 -27.84
CA VAL A 987 15.43 20.26 -26.66
C VAL A 987 15.59 21.08 -25.36
N PRO A 988 14.82 22.18 -25.20
CA PRO A 988 15.02 23.16 -24.11
C PRO A 988 14.83 22.61 -22.69
N GLU A 989 14.09 21.50 -22.51
CA GLU A 989 13.85 20.89 -21.19
C GLU A 989 14.83 19.74 -20.88
N LEU A 990 15.76 19.40 -21.77
CA LEU A 990 16.65 18.27 -21.60
C LEU A 990 17.66 18.54 -20.47
N ARG A 991 17.53 17.77 -19.38
CA ARG A 991 18.34 17.87 -18.16
C ARG A 991 19.33 16.72 -18.01
N SER A 992 19.03 15.54 -18.53
CA SER A 992 19.88 14.36 -18.35
C SER A 992 20.15 13.65 -19.67
N VAL A 993 21.41 13.32 -19.93
CA VAL A 993 21.84 12.46 -21.03
C VAL A 993 22.69 11.33 -20.48
N ALA A 994 22.28 10.09 -20.73
CA ALA A 994 23.01 8.88 -20.36
C ALA A 994 23.49 8.13 -21.61
N LEU A 995 24.79 7.86 -21.64
CA LEU A 995 25.54 7.23 -22.72
C LEU A 995 26.44 6.13 -22.16
N CYS A 996 25.98 5.43 -21.11
CA CYS A 996 26.78 4.39 -20.46
C CYS A 996 26.94 3.18 -21.40
N ARG A 997 28.13 2.58 -21.48
CA ARG A 997 28.38 1.38 -22.32
C ARG A 997 27.98 1.55 -23.81
N CYS A 998 28.24 2.72 -24.41
CA CYS A 998 27.93 3.02 -25.81
C CYS A 998 29.08 2.79 -26.80
N VAL A 999 30.19 2.21 -26.32
CA VAL A 999 31.42 1.97 -27.10
C VAL A 999 32.08 3.27 -27.60
N ILE A 1000 31.78 4.42 -26.97
CA ILE A 1000 32.31 5.73 -27.36
C ILE A 1000 33.83 5.77 -27.18
N ASP A 1001 34.56 6.08 -28.25
CA ASP A 1001 36.02 6.22 -28.25
C ASP A 1001 36.51 7.69 -28.33
N ASP A 1002 37.81 7.89 -28.55
CA ASP A 1002 38.40 9.23 -28.65
C ASP A 1002 37.94 10.00 -29.90
N GLU A 1003 37.69 9.33 -31.02
CA GLU A 1003 37.18 9.94 -32.25
C GLU A 1003 35.75 10.43 -32.06
N ASP A 1004 34.92 9.61 -31.43
CA ASP A 1004 33.54 9.93 -31.05
C ASP A 1004 33.49 11.15 -30.12
N MET A 1005 34.34 11.16 -29.09
CA MET A 1005 34.45 12.30 -28.17
C MET A 1005 34.97 13.56 -28.83
N ARG A 1006 35.89 13.46 -29.81
CA ARG A 1006 36.30 14.62 -30.63
C ARG A 1006 35.15 15.16 -31.46
N ALA A 1007 34.36 14.29 -32.08
CA ALA A 1007 33.19 14.69 -32.86
C ALA A 1007 32.13 15.39 -31.99
N PHE A 1008 31.92 14.90 -30.75
CA PHE A 1008 31.07 15.56 -29.76
C PHE A 1008 31.62 16.93 -29.33
N ALA A 1009 32.93 17.00 -29.05
CA ALA A 1009 33.63 18.19 -28.59
C ALA A 1009 33.53 19.35 -29.59
N GLU A 1010 33.64 19.07 -30.90
CA GLU A 1010 33.56 20.08 -31.95
C GLU A 1010 32.26 20.86 -31.94
N ALA A 1011 31.14 20.23 -31.58
CA ALA A 1011 29.83 20.87 -31.54
C ALA A 1011 29.77 22.03 -30.52
N PHE A 1012 30.54 21.95 -29.42
CA PHE A 1012 30.54 22.94 -28.35
C PHE A 1012 31.57 24.07 -28.53
N ARG A 1013 32.31 24.09 -29.65
CA ARG A 1013 33.20 25.21 -29.98
C ARG A 1013 32.43 26.53 -30.16
N SER A 1014 31.17 26.48 -30.58
CA SER A 1014 30.33 27.67 -30.83
C SER A 1014 28.92 27.58 -30.26
N ARG A 1015 28.57 26.49 -29.56
CA ARG A 1015 27.22 26.21 -29.05
C ARG A 1015 27.19 26.11 -27.53
N SER A 1016 25.99 26.24 -26.96
CA SER A 1016 25.72 26.14 -25.52
C SER A 1016 24.51 25.23 -25.29
N SER A 1017 24.57 24.43 -24.22
CA SER A 1017 23.49 23.56 -23.74
C SER A 1017 23.03 24.05 -22.36
N PRO A 1018 22.11 25.04 -22.30
CA PRO A 1018 21.81 25.77 -21.06
C PRO A 1018 20.97 24.99 -20.04
N SER A 1019 20.29 23.91 -20.44
CA SER A 1019 19.38 23.12 -19.60
C SER A 1019 20.00 21.84 -19.01
N LEU A 1020 21.15 21.40 -19.53
CA LEU A 1020 21.74 20.11 -19.18
C LEU A 1020 22.32 20.14 -17.76
N GLU A 1021 21.86 19.23 -16.91
CA GLU A 1021 22.25 19.07 -15.50
C GLU A 1021 23.08 17.81 -15.27
N ASN A 1022 22.88 16.75 -16.06
CA ASN A 1022 23.55 15.46 -15.90
C ASN A 1022 24.06 14.92 -17.25
N LEU A 1023 25.34 14.58 -17.31
CA LEU A 1023 25.97 13.89 -18.45
C LEU A 1023 26.71 12.65 -17.94
N GLU A 1024 26.19 11.48 -18.30
CA GLU A 1024 26.73 10.16 -17.94
C GLU A 1024 27.42 9.53 -19.15
N LEU A 1025 28.73 9.33 -19.05
CA LEU A 1025 29.63 8.79 -20.09
C LEU A 1025 30.44 7.59 -19.55
N SER A 1026 30.05 7.01 -18.42
CA SER A 1026 30.78 5.89 -17.80
C SER A 1026 30.80 4.62 -18.67
N GLU A 1027 31.79 3.75 -18.43
CA GLU A 1027 31.90 2.43 -19.05
C GLU A 1027 32.00 2.41 -20.59
N ASN A 1028 32.66 3.42 -21.18
CA ASN A 1028 32.95 3.51 -22.63
C ASN A 1028 34.41 3.13 -22.95
N SER A 1029 34.90 3.48 -24.14
CA SER A 1029 36.23 3.11 -24.65
C SER A 1029 37.19 4.31 -24.84
N MET A 1030 36.86 5.49 -24.29
CA MET A 1030 37.67 6.69 -24.44
C MET A 1030 38.90 6.71 -23.52
N THR A 1031 39.96 7.37 -23.96
CA THR A 1031 41.21 7.56 -23.23
C THR A 1031 41.31 8.99 -22.68
N VAL A 1032 42.43 9.28 -22.00
CA VAL A 1032 42.74 10.63 -21.52
C VAL A 1032 42.73 11.65 -22.67
N GLU A 1033 43.14 11.25 -23.89
CA GLU A 1033 43.17 12.12 -25.06
C GLU A 1033 41.77 12.54 -25.52
N GLY A 1034 40.79 11.63 -25.50
CA GLY A 1034 39.39 11.92 -25.82
C GLY A 1034 38.78 12.93 -24.84
N VAL A 1035 39.00 12.71 -23.53
CA VAL A 1035 38.55 13.64 -22.48
C VAL A 1035 39.25 15.00 -22.61
N ARG A 1036 40.56 15.02 -22.87
CA ARG A 1036 41.32 16.26 -23.06
C ARG A 1036 40.82 17.04 -24.28
N ALA A 1037 40.54 16.36 -25.39
CA ALA A 1037 39.98 16.98 -26.59
C ALA A 1037 38.59 17.59 -26.32
N PHE A 1038 37.74 16.89 -25.56
CA PHE A 1038 36.46 17.42 -25.10
C PHE A 1038 36.62 18.68 -24.25
N LEU A 1039 37.39 18.58 -23.17
CA LEU A 1039 37.62 19.70 -22.26
C LEU A 1039 38.26 20.91 -22.93
N ASN A 1040 39.12 20.71 -23.94
CA ASN A 1040 39.72 21.81 -24.70
C ASN A 1040 38.70 22.58 -25.54
N CYS A 1041 37.67 21.91 -26.08
CA CYS A 1041 36.63 22.56 -26.88
C CYS A 1041 35.54 23.24 -26.03
N VAL A 1042 35.32 22.77 -24.80
CA VAL A 1042 34.34 23.35 -23.87
C VAL A 1042 34.78 24.73 -23.37
N ARG A 1043 33.86 25.70 -23.43
CA ARG A 1043 33.97 27.07 -22.90
C ARG A 1043 33.11 27.27 -21.63
N PRO A 1044 33.37 28.29 -20.79
CA PRO A 1044 32.56 28.63 -19.60
C PRO A 1044 31.05 28.69 -19.75
N LYS A 1045 30.55 29.04 -20.95
CA LYS A 1045 29.11 29.12 -21.23
C LYS A 1045 28.53 27.87 -21.88
N SER A 1046 29.32 26.82 -22.10
CA SER A 1046 28.85 25.64 -22.86
C SER A 1046 27.87 24.80 -22.03
N PHE A 1047 28.12 24.66 -20.73
CA PHE A 1047 27.34 23.85 -19.80
C PHE A 1047 27.08 24.59 -18.47
N PRO A 1048 26.27 25.66 -18.47
CA PRO A 1048 26.13 26.55 -17.32
C PRO A 1048 25.35 25.94 -16.15
N ARG A 1049 24.59 24.87 -16.35
CA ARG A 1049 23.77 24.19 -15.32
C ARG A 1049 24.21 22.75 -15.03
N LEU A 1050 25.35 22.30 -15.57
CA LEU A 1050 25.79 20.92 -15.39
C LEU A 1050 26.15 20.68 -13.93
N LEU A 1051 25.33 19.88 -13.25
CA LEU A 1051 25.47 19.48 -11.85
C LEU A 1051 26.29 18.20 -11.72
N ARG A 1052 26.21 17.30 -12.71
CA ARG A 1052 26.85 15.98 -12.69
C ARG A 1052 27.50 15.67 -14.04
N LEU A 1053 28.77 15.27 -13.98
CA LEU A 1053 29.54 14.71 -15.09
C LEU A 1053 30.12 13.40 -14.58
N ARG A 1054 29.84 12.28 -15.26
CA ARG A 1054 30.35 10.96 -14.87
C ARG A 1054 31.16 10.36 -16.00
N LEU A 1055 32.40 10.00 -15.71
CA LEU A 1055 33.38 9.47 -16.67
C LEU A 1055 33.98 8.13 -16.20
N GLY A 1056 33.44 7.52 -15.14
CA GLY A 1056 34.04 6.36 -14.48
C GLY A 1056 34.06 5.09 -15.33
N GLY A 1057 34.99 4.18 -15.03
CA GLY A 1057 34.97 2.80 -15.57
C GLY A 1057 35.29 2.65 -17.06
N GLN A 1058 36.04 3.58 -17.68
CA GLN A 1058 36.44 3.46 -19.09
C GLN A 1058 37.30 2.22 -19.34
N ARG A 1059 36.96 1.42 -20.37
CA ARG A 1059 37.60 0.13 -20.67
C ARG A 1059 39.09 0.24 -20.99
N GLN A 1060 39.53 1.39 -21.51
CA GLN A 1060 40.91 1.65 -21.94
C GLN A 1060 41.69 2.54 -20.95
N MET A 1061 41.16 2.78 -19.75
CA MET A 1061 41.75 3.71 -18.77
C MET A 1061 42.19 2.99 -17.51
N ASN A 1062 43.46 3.18 -17.12
CA ASN A 1062 44.01 2.68 -15.87
C ASN A 1062 43.84 3.71 -14.73
N ALA A 1063 44.29 3.36 -13.52
CA ALA A 1063 44.19 4.23 -12.35
C ALA A 1063 44.93 5.58 -12.53
N GLU A 1064 46.10 5.56 -13.17
CA GLU A 1064 46.88 6.77 -13.47
C GLU A 1064 46.15 7.69 -14.45
N GLY A 1065 45.59 7.14 -15.53
CA GLY A 1065 44.77 7.89 -16.49
C GLY A 1065 43.49 8.46 -15.86
N SER A 1066 42.89 7.75 -14.92
CA SER A 1066 41.72 8.23 -14.16
C SER A 1066 42.08 9.42 -13.26
N ALA A 1067 43.25 9.37 -12.59
CA ALA A 1067 43.76 10.49 -11.81
C ALA A 1067 44.09 11.70 -12.70
N GLU A 1068 44.64 11.48 -13.89
CA GLU A 1068 44.89 12.54 -14.86
C GLU A 1068 43.60 13.18 -15.38
N VAL A 1069 42.57 12.38 -15.70
CA VAL A 1069 41.24 12.89 -16.09
C VAL A 1069 40.63 13.75 -14.98
N ARG A 1070 40.73 13.32 -13.71
CA ARG A 1070 40.27 14.11 -12.57
C ARG A 1070 40.97 15.48 -12.51
N ALA A 1071 42.31 15.50 -12.64
CA ALA A 1071 43.08 16.74 -12.65
C ALA A 1071 42.72 17.66 -13.83
N LEU A 1072 42.43 17.09 -15.01
CA LEU A 1072 41.97 17.84 -16.18
C LEU A 1072 40.59 18.47 -15.94
N VAL A 1073 39.65 17.76 -15.31
CA VAL A 1073 38.31 18.27 -14.99
C VAL A 1073 38.36 19.33 -13.89
N GLU A 1074 39.21 19.15 -12.87
CA GLU A 1074 39.49 20.18 -11.84
C GLU A 1074 40.05 21.45 -12.46
N THR A 1075 41.00 21.32 -13.38
CA THR A 1075 41.57 22.44 -14.14
C THR A 1075 40.52 23.12 -15.02
N ALA A 1076 39.63 22.35 -15.65
CA ALA A 1076 38.53 22.90 -16.43
C ALA A 1076 37.54 23.69 -15.54
N LYS A 1077 37.22 23.16 -14.35
CA LYS A 1077 36.35 23.83 -13.38
C LYS A 1077 36.97 25.12 -12.83
N SER A 1078 38.26 25.10 -12.46
CA SER A 1078 38.96 26.31 -11.97
C SER A 1078 39.03 27.41 -13.03
N ARG A 1079 39.05 27.03 -14.32
CA ARG A 1079 38.90 27.93 -15.47
C ARG A 1079 37.46 28.35 -15.77
N GLY A 1080 36.50 28.02 -14.91
CA GLY A 1080 35.09 28.40 -15.01
C GLY A 1080 34.30 27.63 -16.07
N LYS A 1081 34.79 26.50 -16.58
CA LYS A 1081 34.11 25.71 -17.63
C LYS A 1081 32.82 25.03 -17.16
N PHE A 1082 32.72 24.74 -15.86
CA PHE A 1082 31.58 24.05 -15.22
C PHE A 1082 31.17 24.76 -13.92
N PRO A 1083 30.44 25.89 -13.98
CA PRO A 1083 30.17 26.74 -12.82
C PRO A 1083 29.24 26.10 -11.77
N SER A 1084 28.34 25.20 -12.18
CA SER A 1084 27.38 24.54 -11.28
C SER A 1084 27.80 23.13 -10.82
N LEU A 1085 28.94 22.63 -11.29
CA LEU A 1085 29.46 21.32 -10.91
C LEU A 1085 30.05 21.40 -9.50
N SER A 1086 29.46 20.71 -8.51
CA SER A 1086 29.92 20.76 -7.11
C SER A 1086 31.28 20.06 -6.92
N LEU A 1087 31.96 20.30 -5.79
CA LEU A 1087 33.19 19.56 -5.44
C LEU A 1087 32.90 18.09 -5.07
N ALA A 1088 31.71 17.79 -4.53
CA ALA A 1088 31.29 16.42 -4.24
C ALA A 1088 31.05 15.59 -5.52
N ASN A 1089 30.54 16.21 -6.58
CA ASN A 1089 30.29 15.54 -7.87
C ASN A 1089 31.57 15.35 -8.73
N LEU A 1090 32.68 15.98 -8.34
CA LEU A 1090 34.01 15.70 -8.90
C LEU A 1090 34.58 14.37 -8.43
N LEU A 1091 34.11 13.83 -7.30
CA LEU A 1091 34.48 12.50 -6.81
C LEU A 1091 33.80 11.37 -7.59
N SER A 1092 32.72 11.69 -8.32
CA SER A 1092 32.02 10.76 -9.25
C SER A 1092 32.55 10.78 -10.70
N VAL A 1093 33.56 11.61 -10.97
CA VAL A 1093 34.39 11.63 -12.18
C VAL A 1093 35.55 10.66 -11.99
#